data_AF-A0A2W4NF46-F1
#
_entry.id   AF-A0A2W4NF46-F1
#
_cell.length_a   1.000
_cell.length_b   1.000
_cell.length_c   1.000
_cell.angle_alpha   90.00
_cell.angle_beta   90.00
_cell.angle_gamma   90.00
#
_symmetry.space_group_name_H-M   'P 1'
#
loop_
_entity.id
_entity.type
_entity.pdbx_description
1 polymer ?
#
loop_
_entity_poly.entity_id
_entity_poly.type
_entity_poly.pdbx_seq_one_letter_code
_entity_poly.pdbx_strand_id
1 'polypeptide(L)'
;GGGFAGVLVAAGRRAAGGAGLFGRLPKPGGDGREAFVAHLEVELSRRGALVVDREALRRLDRLDCVVLEGGLAARDRFEVRSVVCTPEIGDAEARQLVCERFDAARPIDRVERDGYALEPLGTFGPGGLPEELAEAAAELGARGGLVLCLSRAGNAVALAEVEWIPQTGVEELIAAAHEAQMRVVIASDDPSVLQGLSVDDIIPEGEGMVRGIRRLQREGRGVLAIGTTNGAALAAADCSVGLLRDGAPPPWGAHVICGHDLSDARFLLVACITARRVGKRSVNIALGAATLGALVSAGGVLPLTTRRVIAVVNLASLVSMAGGVRSSLTLARQALPPPRDRTPWYALEARGVLHKLGTGEQGLTRREAQARAAVRTRRRSALSELTEAVTDELFNPLSPLLAAGAGLSAAVGSFGDAGMVGAVALFGAAIGGVLRFRTERAIRELGQNSRRTVLVRRGGSLVELDTSELVRGDIVLLTAGDVVPADCRVLEAEALEVDASALTGESLPVPKTALACFERHLADQSSMLFDGTVIAAGRATAVVVAVGDETEARRASVAHKLDPSRGGVERRLRSLIDLTGPIALGAGIGLVGSGLVRRRRLDELVGAGVSLAVASVPEGLPLLATAAQLAAAGRLSRIGALVRNVRNIEALGRVDVICLDKTGTLTEGRVELDVVSDGYRPKRLGELESKHRALLGAALRASEDGASTSDPTDGALARAAVELGVALQHGRSGFRKASERPFEAGRGFHATLGTTATERILTVKGAPEVVIRFATDLRRDDEIVPLDLATAAALNQHASELGERGYRVLAVAERAVPIDADVELDPSAPEKLVFLGFIGFRDPVRATSARAVAELAAAGIRTVMITGDHPSTAKTVAEEVELPGSENVLTGAELALLSEDELDRRIDGIGVFARVTPPQKVRIVRALQRAGRVVAMVGDGANDAPAIRLANVGIAIGERSTAAAQAAADIVLTNGRIESLAQAVWEGRAMWASVRDAVSILVGGNLGEIGFTLGAGLVDGRPPLNARQLLLVNLLTDVAPAMAIALRPPSMDTLRALAHEGPERSLGQPLNRDIVARAPVTALGGPARGAAGGSRRGPPRPGRAG
;
A
#
# COMPACT_ATOMS: atom_id res chain seq x y z
N GLY A 1 44.01 8.25 9.43
CA GLY A 1 45.43 8.44 9.06
C GLY A 1 45.97 9.79 9.46
N GLY A 2 45.48 10.90 8.89
CA GLY A 2 46.13 12.22 8.97
C GLY A 2 46.32 12.85 10.37
N GLY A 3 45.45 12.57 11.34
CA GLY A 3 45.58 13.12 12.71
C GLY A 3 46.66 12.46 13.58
N PHE A 4 47.37 11.44 13.08
CA PHE A 4 48.36 10.67 13.84
C PHE A 4 49.70 11.42 13.99
N ALA A 5 50.11 12.19 12.98
CA ALA A 5 51.39 12.88 12.97
C ALA A 5 51.38 14.19 13.79
N GLY A 6 50.30 14.96 13.75
CA GLY A 6 50.24 16.28 14.39
C GLY A 6 50.27 16.27 15.93
N VAL A 7 49.76 15.22 16.57
CA VAL A 7 49.65 15.14 18.04
C VAL A 7 50.90 14.55 18.69
N LEU A 8 51.60 13.63 18.00
CA LEU A 8 52.88 13.08 18.46
C LEU A 8 53.98 14.15 18.52
N VAL A 9 53.92 15.13 17.62
CA VAL A 9 54.86 16.27 17.61
C VAL A 9 54.55 17.26 18.75
N ALA A 10 53.32 17.34 19.23
CA ALA A 10 52.90 18.32 20.26
C ALA A 10 53.09 17.84 21.71
N ALA A 11 53.17 16.53 21.98
CA ALA A 11 53.13 15.99 23.34
C ALA A 11 54.47 15.33 23.76
N GLY A 12 55.42 16.13 24.23
CA GLY A 12 56.73 15.68 24.75
C GLY A 12 56.73 14.90 26.07
N ARG A 13 55.64 14.19 26.46
CA ARG A 13 55.55 13.44 27.73
C ARG A 13 55.10 11.99 27.52
N ARG A 14 55.95 11.01 27.89
CA ARG A 14 55.72 9.55 27.78
C ARG A 14 54.39 9.06 28.38
N ALA A 15 53.87 9.72 29.42
CA ALA A 15 52.58 9.38 30.04
C ALA A 15 51.35 9.75 29.17
N ALA A 16 51.45 10.78 28.33
CA ALA A 16 50.40 11.16 27.38
C ALA A 16 50.32 10.20 26.18
N GLY A 17 51.46 9.58 25.81
CA GLY A 17 51.51 8.57 24.76
C GLY A 17 50.72 7.29 25.09
N GLY A 18 50.74 6.85 26.35
CA GLY A 18 49.97 5.68 26.80
C GLY A 18 48.45 5.90 26.75
N ALA A 19 47.96 7.05 27.24
CA ALA A 19 46.54 7.39 27.19
C ALA A 19 46.03 7.57 25.74
N GLY A 20 46.84 8.15 24.85
CA GLY A 20 46.53 8.26 23.43
C GLY A 20 46.50 6.92 22.67
N LEU A 21 47.28 5.92 23.12
CA LEU A 21 47.25 4.55 22.62
C LEU A 21 45.96 3.81 23.05
N PHE A 22 45.58 3.89 24.32
CA PHE A 22 44.36 3.24 24.83
C PHE A 22 43.06 3.88 24.33
N GLY A 23 43.04 5.20 24.14
CA GLY A 23 41.89 5.92 23.58
C GLY A 23 41.62 5.62 22.11
N ARG A 24 42.57 5.03 21.38
CA ARG A 24 42.45 4.68 19.95
C ARG A 24 42.16 3.20 19.70
N LEU A 25 41.98 2.38 20.75
CA LEU A 25 41.58 0.99 20.58
C LEU A 25 40.15 0.95 20.04
N PRO A 26 39.89 0.34 18.87
CA PRO A 26 38.55 0.24 18.29
C PRO A 26 37.70 -0.83 18.99
N LYS A 27 37.86 -0.98 20.32
CA LYS A 27 37.14 -1.96 21.16
C LYS A 27 35.62 -1.90 20.94
N PRO A 28 34.96 -0.73 20.96
CA PRO A 28 33.52 -0.67 20.72
C PRO A 28 33.10 -1.20 19.35
N GLY A 29 33.96 -1.04 18.33
CA GLY A 29 33.74 -1.57 16.99
C GLY A 29 33.69 -3.09 16.96
N GLY A 30 34.60 -3.75 17.70
CA GLY A 30 34.66 -5.20 17.83
C GLY A 30 33.58 -5.76 18.76
N ASP A 31 33.40 -5.15 19.94
CA ASP A 31 32.57 -5.68 21.02
C ASP A 31 31.08 -5.71 20.67
N GLY A 32 30.58 -4.71 19.93
CA GLY A 32 29.19 -4.71 19.45
C GLY A 32 28.91 -5.81 18.43
N ARG A 33 29.87 -6.06 17.53
CA ARG A 33 29.78 -7.15 16.55
C ARG A 33 29.85 -8.51 17.25
N GLU A 34 30.75 -8.68 18.22
CA GLU A 34 30.84 -9.92 19.02
C GLU A 34 29.56 -10.20 19.79
N ALA A 35 28.98 -9.18 20.41
CA ALA A 35 27.75 -9.34 21.18
C ALA A 35 26.56 -9.71 20.28
N PHE A 36 26.48 -9.13 19.08
CA PHE A 36 25.49 -9.52 18.07
C PHE A 36 25.68 -10.99 17.65
N VAL A 37 26.91 -11.39 17.31
CA VAL A 37 27.23 -12.76 16.85
C VAL A 37 26.96 -13.79 17.95
N ALA A 38 27.39 -13.53 19.18
CA ALA A 38 27.17 -14.44 20.32
C ALA A 38 25.68 -14.69 20.58
N HIS A 39 24.85 -13.66 20.44
CA HIS A 39 23.40 -13.81 20.61
C HIS A 39 22.75 -14.43 19.37
N LEU A 40 23.24 -14.12 18.16
CA LEU A 40 22.77 -14.75 16.92
C LEU A 40 23.00 -16.27 16.94
N GLU A 41 24.15 -16.72 17.47
CA GLU A 41 24.48 -18.14 17.66
C GLU A 41 23.46 -18.88 18.54
N VAL A 42 23.03 -18.25 19.64
CA VAL A 42 21.97 -18.79 20.52
C VAL A 42 20.65 -18.91 19.78
N GLU A 43 20.30 -17.92 18.96
CA GLU A 43 19.04 -17.91 18.22
C GLU A 43 19.04 -18.92 17.06
N LEU A 44 20.17 -19.09 16.36
CA LEU A 44 20.36 -20.17 15.40
C LEU A 44 20.21 -21.53 16.06
N SER A 45 20.81 -21.72 17.24
CA SER A 45 20.68 -22.95 18.02
C SER A 45 19.24 -23.23 18.45
N ARG A 46 18.49 -22.21 18.87
CA ARG A 46 17.05 -22.32 19.21
C ARG A 46 16.17 -22.72 18.03
N ARG A 47 16.60 -22.37 16.81
CA ARG A 47 15.96 -22.77 15.55
C ARG A 47 16.35 -24.18 15.10
N GLY A 48 17.30 -24.83 15.80
CA GLY A 48 17.80 -26.15 15.45
C GLY A 48 18.98 -26.15 14.48
N ALA A 49 19.57 -24.99 14.18
CA ALA A 49 20.79 -24.90 13.37
C ALA A 49 22.05 -25.11 14.24
N LEU A 50 23.00 -25.89 13.71
CA LEU A 50 24.29 -26.16 14.33
C LEU A 50 25.35 -25.21 13.77
N VAL A 51 25.90 -24.33 14.61
CA VAL A 51 27.03 -23.46 14.24
C VAL A 51 28.34 -24.23 14.46
N VAL A 52 29.03 -24.57 13.38
CA VAL A 52 30.30 -25.32 13.40
C VAL A 52 31.49 -24.37 13.55
N ASP A 53 31.48 -23.24 12.84
CA ASP A 53 32.51 -22.21 12.94
C ASP A 53 31.88 -20.84 13.23
N ARG A 54 32.10 -20.37 14.45
CA ARG A 54 31.66 -19.04 14.89
C ARG A 54 32.41 -17.91 14.18
N GLU A 55 33.64 -18.14 13.71
CA GLU A 55 34.43 -17.09 13.07
C GLU A 55 33.79 -16.62 11.76
N ALA A 56 33.13 -17.52 11.03
CA ALA A 56 32.34 -17.20 9.85
C ALA A 56 31.22 -16.18 10.13
N LEU A 57 30.53 -16.31 11.28
CA LEU A 57 29.47 -15.37 11.67
C LEU A 57 30.00 -13.95 11.93
N ARG A 58 31.29 -13.79 12.28
CA ARG A 58 31.92 -12.47 12.44
C ARG A 58 32.11 -11.73 11.13
N ARG A 59 31.98 -12.41 9.99
CA ARG A 59 32.19 -11.85 8.65
C ARG A 59 30.87 -11.45 7.97
N LEU A 60 29.70 -11.71 8.57
CA LEU A 60 28.38 -11.38 8.01
C LEU A 60 28.23 -9.90 7.62
N ASP A 61 28.94 -8.98 8.28
CA ASP A 61 28.92 -7.55 7.96
C ASP A 61 29.69 -7.19 6.67
N ARG A 62 30.44 -8.13 6.11
CA ARG A 62 31.31 -7.97 4.92
C ARG A 62 30.87 -8.81 3.73
N LEU A 63 29.85 -9.65 3.89
CA LEU A 63 29.33 -10.48 2.81
C LEU A 63 28.50 -9.61 1.85
N ASP A 64 28.87 -9.66 0.58
CA ASP A 64 28.25 -8.92 -0.52
C ASP A 64 27.95 -9.81 -1.73
N CYS A 65 28.22 -11.11 -1.62
CA CYS A 65 27.96 -12.11 -2.65
C CYS A 65 27.41 -13.40 -1.99
N VAL A 66 26.35 -13.97 -2.55
CA VAL A 66 25.85 -15.30 -2.21
C VAL A 66 26.07 -16.25 -3.38
N VAL A 67 26.60 -17.44 -3.11
CA VAL A 67 26.79 -18.52 -4.07
C VAL A 67 25.88 -19.67 -3.69
N LEU A 68 24.94 -20.02 -4.57
CA LEU A 68 24.02 -21.14 -4.41
C LEU A 68 24.56 -22.35 -5.17
N GLU A 69 24.73 -23.49 -4.50
CA GLU A 69 24.97 -24.78 -5.17
C GLU A 69 23.79 -25.11 -6.11
N GLY A 70 24.03 -25.49 -7.37
CA GLY A 70 22.96 -25.78 -8.34
C GLY A 70 21.95 -26.84 -7.85
N GLY A 71 22.43 -27.82 -7.07
CA GLY A 71 21.59 -28.86 -6.44
C GLY A 71 20.63 -28.37 -5.34
N LEU A 72 20.67 -27.10 -4.94
CA LEU A 72 19.63 -26.46 -4.12
C LEU A 72 18.40 -26.06 -4.95
N ALA A 73 18.61 -25.70 -6.20
CA ALA A 73 17.56 -25.32 -7.13
C ALA A 73 16.99 -26.55 -7.84
N ALA A 74 17.74 -27.65 -7.95
CA ALA A 74 17.24 -28.91 -8.48
C ALA A 74 16.84 -29.87 -7.36
N ARG A 75 15.59 -30.38 -7.43
CA ARG A 75 14.96 -31.45 -6.64
C ARG A 75 14.13 -30.93 -5.46
N ASP A 76 12.84 -31.25 -5.38
CA ASP A 76 12.42 -32.46 -4.67
C ASP A 76 11.12 -33.11 -5.17
N ARG A 77 10.41 -32.53 -6.15
CA ARG A 77 9.19 -33.12 -6.73
C ARG A 77 9.05 -32.79 -8.21
N PHE A 78 8.54 -33.76 -8.96
CA PHE A 78 8.07 -33.54 -10.31
C PHE A 78 6.60 -33.10 -10.28
N GLU A 79 6.20 -32.20 -11.17
CA GLU A 79 4.80 -31.87 -11.39
C GLU A 79 4.44 -31.96 -12.88
N VAL A 80 3.19 -32.33 -13.14
CA VAL A 80 2.64 -32.38 -14.50
C VAL A 80 2.40 -30.95 -14.97
N ARG A 81 3.15 -30.53 -15.97
CA ARG A 81 3.11 -29.19 -16.57
C ARG A 81 2.02 -29.05 -17.61
N SER A 82 1.88 -30.05 -18.48
CA SER A 82 0.89 -30.03 -19.56
C SER A 82 0.47 -31.46 -19.87
N VAL A 83 -0.77 -31.63 -20.32
CA VAL A 83 -1.29 -32.91 -20.83
C VAL A 83 -1.91 -32.63 -22.19
N VAL A 84 -1.46 -33.37 -23.20
CA VAL A 84 -1.97 -33.34 -24.57
C VAL A 84 -2.61 -34.70 -24.83
N CYS A 85 -3.88 -34.74 -25.21
CA CYS A 85 -4.60 -35.98 -25.43
C CYS A 85 -5.16 -36.09 -26.84
N THR A 86 -5.48 -37.32 -27.23
CA THR A 86 -6.22 -37.62 -28.46
C THR A 86 -7.71 -37.30 -28.28
N PRO A 87 -8.48 -37.11 -29.36
CA PRO A 87 -9.94 -36.90 -29.30
C PRO A 87 -10.72 -38.06 -28.68
N GLU A 88 -10.13 -39.26 -28.62
CA GLU A 88 -10.75 -40.46 -28.07
C GLU A 88 -10.92 -40.42 -26.55
N ILE A 89 -10.10 -39.61 -25.87
CA ILE A 89 -10.17 -39.40 -24.43
C ILE A 89 -10.42 -37.91 -24.16
N GLY A 90 -11.42 -37.61 -23.32
CA GLY A 90 -11.67 -36.22 -22.94
C GLY A 90 -10.47 -35.65 -22.19
N ASP A 91 -10.11 -34.39 -22.46
CA ASP A 91 -8.97 -33.70 -21.84
C ASP A 91 -9.02 -33.74 -20.29
N ALA A 92 -10.21 -33.63 -19.71
CA ALA A 92 -10.43 -33.78 -18.26
C ALA A 92 -10.17 -35.21 -17.76
N GLU A 93 -10.62 -36.23 -18.50
CA GLU A 93 -10.43 -37.64 -18.16
C GLU A 93 -8.94 -38.02 -18.27
N ALA A 94 -8.26 -37.58 -19.33
CA ALA A 94 -6.83 -37.80 -19.51
C ALA A 94 -6.01 -37.21 -18.35
N ARG A 95 -6.31 -35.97 -17.95
CA ARG A 95 -5.64 -35.31 -16.82
C ARG A 95 -5.90 -36.01 -15.49
N GLN A 96 -7.13 -36.42 -15.22
CA GLN A 96 -7.45 -37.17 -14.01
C GLN A 96 -6.64 -38.48 -13.95
N LEU A 97 -6.62 -39.24 -15.04
CA LEU A 97 -5.90 -40.52 -15.10
C LEU A 97 -4.39 -40.35 -14.94
N VAL A 98 -3.80 -39.31 -15.54
CA VAL A 98 -2.39 -38.94 -15.34
C VAL A 98 -2.14 -38.61 -13.87
N CYS A 99 -2.93 -37.71 -13.26
CA CYS A 99 -2.75 -37.29 -11.87
C CYS A 99 -2.91 -38.43 -10.86
N GLU A 100 -3.84 -39.36 -11.09
CA GLU A 100 -4.05 -40.53 -10.23
C GLU A 100 -2.88 -41.53 -10.25
N ARG A 101 -2.11 -41.55 -11.35
CA ARG A 101 -1.02 -42.52 -11.59
C ARG A 101 0.36 -41.90 -11.50
N PHE A 102 0.44 -40.56 -11.46
CA PHE A 102 1.68 -39.83 -11.38
C PHE A 102 2.25 -39.82 -9.96
N ASP A 103 3.41 -40.45 -9.78
CA ASP A 103 4.20 -40.35 -8.56
C ASP A 103 5.27 -39.26 -8.73
N ALA A 104 5.06 -38.12 -8.08
CA ALA A 104 5.98 -36.98 -8.08
C ALA A 104 7.38 -37.32 -7.52
N ALA A 105 7.52 -38.38 -6.72
CA ALA A 105 8.80 -38.85 -6.19
C ALA A 105 9.48 -39.88 -7.11
N ARG A 106 8.73 -40.56 -7.98
CA ARG A 106 9.21 -41.61 -8.89
C ARG A 106 8.49 -41.52 -10.25
N PRO A 107 8.67 -40.44 -11.03
CA PRO A 107 7.90 -40.23 -12.25
C PRO A 107 8.27 -41.19 -13.39
N ILE A 108 9.38 -41.92 -13.25
CA ILE A 108 9.89 -42.84 -14.27
C ILE A 108 9.34 -44.26 -14.13
N ASP A 109 8.67 -44.57 -13.00
CA ASP A 109 8.11 -45.89 -12.77
C ASP A 109 6.82 -46.05 -13.59
N ARG A 110 6.66 -47.21 -14.25
CA ARG A 110 5.42 -47.55 -14.94
C ARG A 110 4.33 -47.86 -13.91
N VAL A 111 3.28 -47.04 -13.89
CA VAL A 111 2.13 -47.22 -12.98
C VAL A 111 0.91 -47.62 -13.81
N GLU A 112 0.46 -48.87 -13.62
CA GLU A 112 -0.70 -49.43 -14.31
C GLU A 112 -1.86 -49.64 -13.35
N ARG A 113 -3.03 -49.08 -13.70
CA ARG A 113 -4.25 -49.18 -12.91
C ARG A 113 -5.47 -49.05 -13.81
N ASP A 114 -6.49 -49.89 -13.61
CA ASP A 114 -7.78 -49.83 -14.32
C ASP A 114 -7.66 -49.84 -15.86
N GLY A 115 -6.70 -50.59 -16.41
CA GLY A 115 -6.50 -50.73 -17.87
C GLY A 115 -5.75 -49.57 -18.55
N TYR A 116 -5.30 -48.59 -17.76
CA TYR A 116 -4.44 -47.49 -18.20
C TYR A 116 -3.06 -47.58 -17.55
N ALA A 117 -2.00 -47.32 -18.31
CA ALA A 117 -0.63 -47.26 -17.84
C ALA A 117 -0.04 -45.87 -18.09
N LEU A 118 0.65 -45.31 -17.09
CA LEU A 118 1.48 -44.11 -17.23
C LEU A 118 2.94 -44.54 -17.21
N GLU A 119 3.70 -44.24 -18.25
CA GLU A 119 5.11 -44.61 -18.38
C GLU A 119 5.93 -43.55 -19.13
N PRO A 120 7.26 -43.47 -18.96
CA PRO A 120 8.09 -42.58 -19.76
C PRO A 120 7.94 -42.83 -21.26
N LEU A 121 7.86 -41.75 -22.05
CA LEU A 121 7.69 -41.88 -23.49
C LEU A 121 8.81 -42.70 -24.16
N GLY A 122 10.04 -42.62 -23.62
CA GLY A 122 11.18 -43.40 -24.11
C GLY A 122 11.10 -44.91 -23.85
N THR A 123 10.23 -45.36 -22.94
CA THR A 123 9.99 -46.79 -22.65
C THR A 123 8.71 -47.32 -23.27
N PHE A 124 7.91 -46.45 -23.91
CA PHE A 124 6.67 -46.84 -24.57
C PHE A 124 6.95 -47.81 -25.74
N GLY A 125 6.12 -48.86 -25.83
CA GLY A 125 6.33 -50.00 -26.72
C GLY A 125 6.21 -49.70 -28.24
N PRO A 126 6.39 -50.71 -29.10
CA PRO A 126 6.50 -50.56 -30.57
C PRO A 126 5.21 -50.13 -31.30
N GLY A 127 4.13 -49.81 -30.57
CA GLY A 127 2.83 -49.41 -31.13
C GLY A 127 2.82 -48.05 -31.83
N GLY A 128 3.89 -47.27 -31.68
CA GLY A 128 4.01 -45.93 -32.28
C GLY A 128 3.09 -44.91 -31.62
N LEU A 129 3.45 -43.62 -31.75
CA LEU A 129 2.55 -42.53 -31.38
C LEU A 129 1.57 -42.28 -32.53
N PRO A 130 0.28 -42.04 -32.25
CA PRO A 130 -0.63 -41.43 -33.21
C PRO A 130 -0.02 -40.16 -33.80
N GLU A 131 -0.30 -39.85 -35.07
CA GLU A 131 0.27 -38.70 -35.79
C GLU A 131 0.08 -37.38 -35.01
N GLU A 132 -1.10 -37.23 -34.39
CA GLU A 132 -1.49 -36.10 -33.54
C GLU A 132 -0.60 -35.95 -32.28
N LEU A 133 -0.20 -37.06 -31.66
CA LEU A 133 0.68 -37.06 -30.49
C LEU A 133 2.16 -37.03 -30.88
N ALA A 134 2.51 -37.38 -32.12
CA ALA A 134 3.89 -37.36 -32.60
C ALA A 134 4.43 -35.93 -32.74
N GLU A 135 3.62 -34.99 -33.26
CA GLU A 135 3.97 -33.57 -33.31
C GLU A 135 4.11 -32.97 -31.90
N ALA A 136 3.15 -33.26 -31.02
CA ALA A 136 3.19 -32.82 -29.62
C ALA A 136 4.41 -33.41 -28.89
N ALA A 137 4.76 -34.68 -29.10
CA ALA A 137 5.95 -35.29 -28.52
C ALA A 137 7.24 -34.61 -28.97
N ALA A 138 7.35 -34.23 -30.24
CA ALA A 138 8.51 -33.52 -30.77
C ALA A 138 8.63 -32.11 -30.16
N GLU A 139 7.52 -31.40 -30.02
CA GLU A 139 7.50 -30.07 -29.42
C GLU A 139 7.79 -30.10 -27.91
N LEU A 140 7.20 -31.04 -27.18
CA LEU A 140 7.44 -31.24 -25.74
C LEU A 140 8.87 -31.73 -25.47
N GLY A 141 9.41 -32.62 -26.31
CA GLY A 141 10.78 -33.09 -26.23
C GLY A 141 11.82 -31.99 -26.48
N ALA A 142 11.54 -31.05 -27.39
CA ALA A 142 12.40 -29.89 -27.66
C ALA A 142 12.51 -28.93 -26.46
N ARG A 143 11.55 -28.95 -25.54
CA ARG A 143 11.51 -28.11 -24.32
C ARG A 143 12.32 -28.70 -23.15
N GLY A 144 12.90 -29.89 -23.30
CA GLY A 144 13.80 -30.49 -22.31
C GLY A 144 13.13 -31.08 -21.06
N GLY A 145 11.80 -31.19 -21.04
CA GLY A 145 11.03 -31.81 -19.94
C GLY A 145 10.95 -33.35 -20.05
N LEU A 146 10.64 -34.03 -18.95
CA LEU A 146 10.33 -35.46 -18.96
C LEU A 146 8.92 -35.65 -19.52
N VAL A 147 8.76 -36.38 -20.62
CA VAL A 147 7.44 -36.66 -21.19
C VAL A 147 6.99 -38.07 -20.77
N LEU A 148 5.83 -38.16 -20.12
CA LEU A 148 5.16 -39.41 -19.81
C LEU A 148 4.06 -39.67 -20.84
N CYS A 149 3.85 -40.93 -21.19
CA CYS A 149 2.78 -41.40 -22.05
C CYS A 149 1.74 -42.11 -21.20
N LEU A 150 0.49 -41.67 -21.31
CA LEU A 150 -0.67 -42.40 -20.85
C LEU A 150 -1.14 -43.31 -21.98
N SER A 151 -1.19 -44.62 -21.73
CA SER A 151 -1.62 -45.62 -22.69
C SER A 151 -2.80 -46.44 -22.19
N ARG A 152 -3.67 -46.88 -23.11
CA ARG A 152 -4.80 -47.78 -22.86
C ARG A 152 -4.63 -49.02 -23.73
N ALA A 153 -4.52 -50.20 -23.12
CA ALA A 153 -4.28 -51.47 -23.83
C ALA A 153 -3.11 -51.44 -24.84
N GLY A 154 -2.07 -50.64 -24.58
CA GLY A 154 -0.88 -50.51 -25.43
C GLY A 154 -0.94 -49.41 -26.49
N ASN A 155 -2.05 -48.67 -26.62
CA ASN A 155 -2.17 -47.50 -27.51
C ASN A 155 -1.99 -46.20 -26.71
N ALA A 156 -1.19 -45.27 -27.21
CA ALA A 156 -0.98 -43.96 -26.58
C ALA A 156 -2.25 -43.09 -26.74
N VAL A 157 -2.80 -42.64 -25.62
CA VAL A 157 -4.02 -41.82 -25.58
C VAL A 157 -3.75 -40.38 -25.12
N ALA A 158 -2.68 -40.16 -24.34
CA ALA A 158 -2.22 -38.83 -23.96
C ALA A 158 -0.71 -38.78 -23.65
N LEU A 159 -0.14 -37.58 -23.71
CA LEU A 159 1.22 -37.24 -23.30
C LEU A 159 1.15 -36.21 -22.18
N ALA A 160 1.94 -36.42 -21.12
CA ALA A 160 2.08 -35.50 -20.01
C ALA A 160 3.52 -34.98 -19.95
N GLU A 161 3.71 -33.68 -20.13
CA GLU A 161 4.99 -33.03 -19.85
C GLU A 161 5.13 -32.90 -18.33
N VAL A 162 6.26 -33.32 -17.80
CA VAL A 162 6.57 -33.27 -16.38
C VAL A 162 7.85 -32.47 -16.19
N GLU A 163 7.78 -31.48 -15.32
CA GLU A 163 8.91 -30.61 -15.01
C GLU A 163 9.36 -30.73 -13.55
N TRP A 164 10.62 -30.37 -13.33
CA TRP A 164 11.17 -30.24 -11.98
C TRP A 164 10.75 -28.91 -11.38
N ILE A 165 10.27 -28.93 -10.14
CA ILE A 165 10.03 -27.70 -9.39
C ILE A 165 11.21 -27.43 -8.45
N PRO A 166 11.82 -26.23 -8.53
CA PRO A 166 12.83 -25.82 -7.56
C PRO A 166 12.33 -25.87 -6.12
N GLN A 167 13.22 -26.20 -5.19
CA GLN A 167 12.91 -26.29 -3.76
C GLN A 167 12.14 -25.05 -3.27
N THR A 168 11.06 -25.29 -2.51
CA THR A 168 10.29 -24.22 -1.86
C THR A 168 11.21 -23.34 -1.01
N GLY A 169 11.26 -22.03 -1.28
CA GLY A 169 12.10 -21.09 -0.53
C GLY A 169 13.31 -20.52 -1.28
N VAL A 170 13.71 -21.06 -2.45
CA VAL A 170 14.90 -20.59 -3.19
C VAL A 170 14.70 -19.17 -3.74
N GLU A 171 13.53 -18.85 -4.28
CA GLU A 171 13.22 -17.49 -4.73
C GLU A 171 13.21 -16.49 -3.58
N GLU A 172 12.66 -16.86 -2.42
CA GLU A 172 12.70 -16.02 -1.22
C GLU A 172 14.11 -15.84 -0.68
N LEU A 173 14.96 -16.84 -0.85
CA LEU A 173 16.37 -16.76 -0.52
C LEU A 173 17.08 -15.76 -1.45
N ILE A 174 16.84 -15.84 -2.77
CA ILE A 174 17.35 -14.90 -3.77
C ILE A 174 16.82 -13.48 -3.50
N ALA A 175 15.52 -13.33 -3.25
CA ALA A 175 14.90 -12.05 -2.91
C ALA A 175 15.47 -11.46 -1.62
N ALA A 176 15.69 -12.28 -0.60
CA ALA A 176 16.36 -11.85 0.64
C ALA A 176 17.83 -11.44 0.38
N ALA A 177 18.53 -12.11 -0.53
CA ALA A 177 19.88 -11.73 -0.94
C ALA A 177 19.88 -10.38 -1.67
N HIS A 178 18.94 -10.14 -2.58
CA HIS A 178 18.76 -8.84 -3.24
C HIS A 178 18.35 -7.73 -2.27
N GLU A 179 17.46 -8.00 -1.31
CA GLU A 179 17.12 -7.06 -0.23
C GLU A 179 18.37 -6.73 0.61
N ALA A 180 19.24 -7.72 0.82
CA ALA A 180 20.54 -7.54 1.42
C ALA A 180 21.58 -6.86 0.50
N GLN A 181 21.22 -6.48 -0.72
CA GLN A 181 22.13 -5.93 -1.73
C GLN A 181 23.35 -6.83 -1.96
N MET A 182 23.14 -8.15 -1.96
CA MET A 182 24.17 -9.14 -2.27
C MET A 182 24.02 -9.58 -3.71
N ARG A 183 25.15 -9.77 -4.39
CA ARG A 183 25.19 -10.39 -5.71
C ARG A 183 24.82 -11.87 -5.60
N VAL A 184 23.87 -12.33 -6.40
CA VAL A 184 23.42 -13.73 -6.42
C VAL A 184 24.11 -14.49 -7.53
N VAL A 185 24.89 -15.50 -7.17
CA VAL A 185 25.62 -16.36 -8.08
C VAL A 185 25.14 -17.80 -7.91
N ILE A 186 24.88 -18.51 -9.00
CA ILE A 186 24.51 -19.93 -8.94
C ILE A 186 25.59 -20.79 -9.58
N ALA A 187 25.98 -21.88 -8.91
CA ALA A 187 27.01 -22.79 -9.36
C ALA A 187 26.40 -23.92 -10.21
N SER A 188 25.83 -23.55 -11.35
CA SER A 188 25.42 -24.44 -12.43
C SER A 188 25.25 -23.62 -13.71
N ASP A 189 25.56 -24.22 -14.85
CA ASP A 189 25.28 -23.73 -16.20
C ASP A 189 24.12 -24.49 -16.87
N ASP A 190 23.43 -25.37 -16.13
CA ASP A 190 22.25 -26.10 -16.61
C ASP A 190 21.07 -25.13 -16.84
N PRO A 191 20.60 -24.96 -18.10
CA PRO A 191 19.50 -24.07 -18.41
C PRO A 191 18.21 -24.39 -17.64
N SER A 192 17.98 -25.66 -17.28
CA SER A 192 16.80 -26.08 -16.51
C SER A 192 16.83 -25.60 -15.06
N VAL A 193 18.02 -25.45 -14.49
CA VAL A 193 18.23 -24.92 -13.13
C VAL A 193 18.13 -23.40 -13.13
N LEU A 194 18.59 -22.75 -14.20
CA LEU A 194 18.60 -21.30 -14.35
C LEU A 194 17.22 -20.71 -14.71
N GLN A 195 16.33 -21.53 -15.29
CA GLN A 195 15.03 -21.08 -15.77
C GLN A 195 14.14 -20.53 -14.63
N GLY A 196 13.75 -19.25 -14.74
CA GLY A 196 12.87 -18.60 -13.77
C GLY A 196 13.55 -18.06 -12.51
N LEU A 197 14.88 -18.20 -12.38
CA LEU A 197 15.64 -17.60 -11.28
C LEU A 197 16.27 -16.27 -11.70
N SER A 198 16.11 -15.23 -10.88
CA SER A 198 16.74 -13.93 -11.10
C SER A 198 18.15 -13.93 -10.50
N VAL A 199 19.14 -14.41 -11.24
CA VAL A 199 20.56 -14.51 -10.81
C VAL A 199 21.44 -13.48 -11.52
N ASP A 200 22.49 -12.98 -10.85
CA ASP A 200 23.41 -11.96 -11.37
C ASP A 200 24.65 -12.52 -12.08
N ASP A 201 25.01 -13.78 -11.79
CA ASP A 201 26.17 -14.47 -12.37
C ASP A 201 26.04 -15.99 -12.21
N ILE A 202 26.87 -16.74 -12.94
CA ILE A 202 26.97 -18.20 -12.83
C ILE A 202 28.41 -18.66 -12.62
N ILE A 203 28.58 -19.79 -11.93
CA ILE A 203 29.84 -20.54 -11.92
C ILE A 203 29.59 -21.81 -12.75
N PRO A 204 30.19 -21.93 -13.96
CA PRO A 204 30.00 -23.10 -14.81
C PRO A 204 30.43 -24.38 -14.11
N GLU A 205 29.75 -25.50 -14.37
CA GLU A 205 30.08 -26.78 -13.71
C GLU A 205 31.53 -27.21 -13.97
N GLY A 206 32.05 -26.91 -15.17
CA GLY A 206 33.46 -27.15 -15.54
C GLY A 206 34.49 -26.30 -14.79
N GLU A 207 34.12 -25.12 -14.25
CA GLU A 207 35.01 -24.32 -13.38
C GLU A 207 35.16 -24.97 -12.00
N GLY A 208 34.06 -25.56 -11.51
CA GLY A 208 33.94 -26.13 -10.17
C GLY A 208 33.77 -25.06 -9.10
N MET A 209 32.79 -25.27 -8.20
CA MET A 209 32.35 -24.30 -7.20
C MET A 209 33.48 -23.73 -6.32
N VAL A 210 34.48 -24.55 -5.95
CA VAL A 210 35.66 -24.09 -5.17
C VAL A 210 36.46 -23.02 -5.92
N ARG A 211 36.75 -23.23 -7.21
CA ARG A 211 37.53 -22.28 -8.02
C ARG A 211 36.74 -21.00 -8.29
N GLY A 212 35.44 -21.12 -8.54
CA GLY A 212 34.53 -19.99 -8.68
C GLY A 212 34.44 -19.13 -7.42
N ILE A 213 34.30 -19.74 -6.24
CA ILE A 213 34.34 -19.01 -4.96
C ILE A 213 35.68 -18.27 -4.79
N ARG A 214 36.80 -18.94 -5.07
CA ARG A 214 38.14 -18.32 -5.01
C ARG A 214 38.32 -17.19 -6.02
N ARG A 215 37.64 -17.24 -7.17
CA ARG A 215 37.63 -16.15 -8.16
C ARG A 215 36.91 -14.93 -7.62
N LEU A 216 35.69 -15.10 -7.12
CA LEU A 216 34.90 -14.03 -6.52
C LEU A 216 35.65 -13.37 -5.33
N GLN A 217 36.30 -14.17 -4.48
CA GLN A 217 37.13 -13.65 -3.39
C GLN A 217 38.32 -12.82 -3.88
N ARG A 218 38.97 -13.22 -5.00
CA ARG A 218 40.06 -12.45 -5.63
C ARG A 218 39.57 -11.13 -6.23
N GLU A 219 38.31 -11.06 -6.63
CA GLU A 219 37.65 -9.82 -7.06
C GLU A 219 37.27 -8.91 -5.88
N GLY A 220 37.58 -9.32 -4.63
CA GLY A 220 37.32 -8.56 -3.41
C GLY A 220 35.93 -8.76 -2.81
N ARG A 221 35.18 -9.78 -3.27
CA ARG A 221 33.86 -10.13 -2.74
C ARG A 221 33.96 -10.93 -1.43
N GLY A 222 33.05 -10.69 -0.50
CA GLY A 222 32.81 -11.55 0.66
C GLY A 222 31.73 -12.58 0.31
N VAL A 223 32.10 -13.85 0.27
CA VAL A 223 31.26 -14.92 -0.30
C VAL A 223 30.55 -15.72 0.77
N LEU A 224 29.22 -15.72 0.73
CA LEU A 224 28.35 -16.66 1.44
C LEU A 224 28.00 -17.83 0.54
N ALA A 225 28.46 -19.04 0.83
CA ALA A 225 28.05 -20.23 0.05
C ALA A 225 26.91 -20.97 0.74
N ILE A 226 25.89 -21.38 -0.02
CA ILE A 226 24.79 -22.20 0.48
C ILE A 226 24.80 -23.49 -0.33
N GLY A 227 24.69 -24.64 0.33
CA GLY A 227 24.78 -25.93 -0.35
C GLY A 227 24.33 -27.13 0.50
N THR A 228 24.39 -28.31 -0.11
CA THR A 228 23.98 -29.59 0.51
C THR A 228 25.08 -30.65 0.44
N THR A 229 25.85 -30.72 -0.65
CA THR A 229 26.77 -31.86 -0.88
C THR A 229 28.23 -31.47 -1.04
N ASN A 230 28.52 -30.23 -1.47
CA ASN A 230 29.89 -29.82 -1.79
C ASN A 230 30.66 -29.27 -0.58
N GLY A 231 31.00 -30.15 0.37
CA GLY A 231 31.67 -29.77 1.62
C GLY A 231 32.97 -28.98 1.42
N ALA A 232 33.75 -29.27 0.37
CA ALA A 232 34.99 -28.54 0.06
C ALA A 232 34.73 -27.11 -0.42
N ALA A 233 33.66 -26.88 -1.19
CA ALA A 233 33.25 -25.55 -1.62
C ALA A 233 32.67 -24.74 -0.45
N LEU A 234 31.86 -25.38 0.40
CA LEU A 234 31.32 -24.74 1.61
C LEU A 234 32.44 -24.33 2.57
N ALA A 235 33.50 -25.12 2.70
CA ALA A 235 34.66 -24.79 3.51
C ALA A 235 35.56 -23.68 2.90
N ALA A 236 35.49 -23.47 1.59
CA ALA A 236 36.29 -22.46 0.89
C ALA A 236 35.68 -21.04 0.96
N ALA A 237 34.39 -20.93 1.27
CA ALA A 237 33.68 -19.65 1.37
C ALA A 237 34.03 -18.87 2.65
N ASP A 238 33.78 -17.56 2.66
CA ASP A 238 34.01 -16.72 3.85
C ASP A 238 33.03 -17.03 4.99
N CYS A 239 31.82 -17.44 4.60
CA CYS A 239 30.78 -18.02 5.43
C CYS A 239 30.01 -19.04 4.59
N SER A 240 29.47 -20.10 5.20
CA SER A 240 28.66 -21.05 4.46
C SER A 240 27.56 -21.70 5.29
N VAL A 241 26.47 -22.03 4.59
CA VAL A 241 25.29 -22.71 5.14
C VAL A 241 25.13 -24.04 4.43
N GLY A 242 25.20 -25.12 5.19
CA GLY A 242 24.92 -26.47 4.75
C GLY A 242 23.52 -26.87 5.16
N LEU A 243 22.72 -27.42 4.25
CA LEU A 243 21.41 -27.99 4.60
C LEU A 243 21.51 -29.50 4.72
N LEU A 244 20.85 -30.05 5.74
CA LEU A 244 20.68 -31.50 5.86
C LEU A 244 19.77 -32.01 4.75
N ARG A 245 20.09 -33.19 4.20
CA ARG A 245 19.29 -33.87 3.18
C ARG A 245 19.15 -35.34 3.51
N ASP A 246 17.93 -35.86 3.40
CA ASP A 246 17.65 -37.27 3.67
C ASP A 246 18.44 -38.17 2.72
N GLY A 247 19.12 -39.17 3.29
CA GLY A 247 19.95 -40.13 2.54
C GLY A 247 21.31 -39.59 2.09
N ALA A 248 21.66 -38.33 2.35
CA ALA A 248 22.97 -37.75 2.08
C ALA A 248 23.80 -37.60 3.38
N PRO A 249 25.14 -37.65 3.32
CA PRO A 249 25.97 -37.33 4.48
C PRO A 249 25.76 -35.86 4.89
N PRO A 250 25.77 -35.54 6.20
CA PRO A 250 25.68 -34.15 6.66
C PRO A 250 26.79 -33.28 6.04
N PRO A 251 26.51 -32.01 5.71
CA PRO A 251 27.48 -31.11 5.08
C PRO A 251 28.50 -30.57 6.11
N TRP A 252 29.36 -31.44 6.64
CA TRP A 252 30.34 -31.11 7.69
C TRP A 252 31.34 -30.02 7.30
N GLY A 253 31.49 -29.73 6.01
CA GLY A 253 32.31 -28.62 5.51
C GLY A 253 31.65 -27.24 5.63
N ALA A 254 30.38 -27.16 6.07
CA ALA A 254 29.69 -25.90 6.26
C ALA A 254 30.01 -25.23 7.60
N HIS A 255 30.03 -23.90 7.63
CA HIS A 255 30.23 -23.14 8.87
C HIS A 255 28.96 -23.12 9.75
N VAL A 256 27.78 -23.20 9.14
CA VAL A 256 26.48 -23.37 9.80
C VAL A 256 25.72 -24.50 9.11
N ILE A 257 25.21 -25.47 9.87
CA ILE A 257 24.40 -26.57 9.36
C ILE A 257 22.95 -26.34 9.80
N CYS A 258 22.04 -26.23 8.85
CA CYS A 258 20.61 -26.02 9.08
C CYS A 258 19.79 -27.27 8.75
N GLY A 259 18.51 -27.27 9.14
CA GLY A 259 17.56 -28.33 8.79
C GLY A 259 17.25 -28.39 7.29
N HIS A 260 16.20 -29.14 6.95
CA HIS A 260 15.80 -29.35 5.55
C HIS A 260 15.15 -28.12 4.88
N ASP A 261 14.77 -27.09 5.66
CA ASP A 261 14.13 -25.85 5.18
C ASP A 261 15.16 -24.73 4.95
N LEU A 262 14.98 -23.96 3.87
CA LEU A 262 15.74 -22.76 3.54
C LEU A 262 15.43 -21.58 4.48
N SER A 263 14.45 -21.71 5.38
CA SER A 263 14.07 -20.69 6.36
C SER A 263 15.25 -20.13 7.17
N ASP A 264 16.17 -20.99 7.57
CA ASP A 264 17.33 -20.61 8.40
C ASP A 264 18.46 -19.98 7.57
N ALA A 265 18.66 -20.48 6.34
CA ALA A 265 19.56 -19.85 5.38
C ALA A 265 19.09 -18.42 5.05
N ARG A 266 17.78 -18.23 4.88
CA ARG A 266 17.16 -16.90 4.69
C ARG A 266 17.29 -16.03 5.93
N PHE A 267 17.11 -16.59 7.12
CA PHE A 267 17.34 -15.87 8.38
C PHE A 267 18.77 -15.31 8.45
N LEU A 268 19.77 -16.10 8.03
CA LEU A 268 21.16 -15.66 7.96
C LEU A 268 21.41 -14.53 6.95
N LEU A 269 20.73 -14.54 5.79
CA LEU A 269 20.80 -13.43 4.84
C LEU A 269 20.26 -12.12 5.44
N VAL A 270 19.10 -12.18 6.11
CA VAL A 270 18.55 -11.02 6.84
C VAL A 270 19.48 -10.60 7.99
N ALA A 271 20.15 -11.56 8.62
CA ALA A 271 21.16 -11.27 9.64
C ALA A 271 22.35 -10.48 9.08
N CYS A 272 22.73 -10.65 7.80
CA CYS A 272 23.80 -9.87 7.17
C CYS A 272 23.47 -8.36 7.10
N ILE A 273 22.22 -8.00 6.83
CA ILE A 273 21.75 -6.60 6.84
C ILE A 273 21.91 -6.02 8.25
N THR A 274 21.46 -6.77 9.24
CA THR A 274 21.53 -6.36 10.64
C THR A 274 22.98 -6.26 11.11
N ALA A 275 23.83 -7.21 10.73
CA ALA A 275 25.26 -7.22 11.03
C ALA A 275 25.97 -5.99 10.43
N ARG A 276 25.70 -5.62 9.18
CA ARG A 276 26.20 -4.37 8.55
C ARG A 276 25.78 -3.13 9.32
N ARG A 277 24.52 -3.07 9.77
CA ARG A 277 23.98 -1.95 10.56
C ARG A 277 24.65 -1.85 11.93
N VAL A 278 24.80 -2.98 12.62
CA VAL A 278 25.52 -3.08 13.90
C VAL A 278 26.97 -2.63 13.70
N GLY A 279 27.68 -3.16 12.70
CA GLY A 279 29.05 -2.79 12.37
C GLY A 279 29.22 -1.29 12.14
N LYS A 280 28.40 -0.67 11.28
CA LYS A 280 28.42 0.79 11.04
C LYS A 280 28.18 1.59 12.32
N ARG A 281 27.19 1.21 13.13
CA ARG A 281 26.90 1.88 14.41
C ARG A 281 28.04 1.75 15.40
N SER A 282 28.58 0.54 15.57
CA SER A 282 29.71 0.24 16.45
C SER A 282 30.99 0.99 16.04
N VAL A 283 31.23 1.15 14.73
CA VAL A 283 32.33 1.98 14.21
C VAL A 283 32.10 3.46 14.53
N ASN A 284 30.89 3.99 14.36
CA ASN A 284 30.58 5.38 14.72
C ASN A 284 30.75 5.63 16.22
N ILE A 285 30.33 4.68 17.07
CA ILE A 285 30.53 4.73 18.52
C ILE A 285 32.03 4.69 18.85
N ALA A 286 32.81 3.83 18.19
CA ALA A 286 34.26 3.76 18.38
C ALA A 286 34.97 5.04 17.93
N LEU A 287 34.57 5.62 16.79
CA LEU A 287 35.10 6.89 16.30
C LEU A 287 34.79 8.02 17.28
N GLY A 288 33.57 8.06 17.81
CA GLY A 288 33.18 8.98 18.89
C GLY A 288 34.03 8.81 20.13
N ALA A 289 34.17 7.59 20.65
CA ALA A 289 35.01 7.32 21.81
C ALA A 289 36.50 7.69 21.59
N ALA A 290 37.00 7.51 20.37
CA ALA A 290 38.37 7.86 20.01
C ALA A 290 38.60 9.36 19.86
N THR A 291 37.65 10.10 19.27
CA THR A 291 37.71 11.56 19.20
C THR A 291 37.60 12.17 20.61
N LEU A 292 36.72 11.64 21.45
CA LEU A 292 36.67 11.92 22.89
C LEU A 292 38.01 11.72 23.58
N GLY A 293 38.58 10.52 23.45
CA GLY A 293 39.85 10.16 24.07
C GLY A 293 41.00 11.04 23.60
N ALA A 294 41.02 11.40 22.31
CA ALA A 294 42.01 12.29 21.72
C ALA A 294 41.87 13.74 22.22
N LEU A 295 40.64 14.27 22.30
CA LEU A 295 40.37 15.62 22.83
C LEU A 295 40.77 15.72 24.30
N VAL A 296 40.45 14.71 25.10
CA VAL A 296 40.86 14.64 26.52
C VAL A 296 42.39 14.55 26.64
N SER A 297 43.07 13.87 25.71
CA SER A 297 44.53 13.72 25.71
C SER A 297 45.26 14.99 25.24
N ALA A 298 44.70 15.72 24.28
CA ALA A 298 45.32 16.92 23.69
C ALA A 298 45.28 18.15 24.60
N GLY A 299 44.37 18.18 25.59
CA GLY A 299 44.10 19.36 26.39
C GLY A 299 45.06 19.69 27.52
N GLY A 300 46.05 18.83 27.82
CA GLY A 300 46.95 19.04 28.96
C GLY A 300 46.25 19.14 30.33
N VAL A 301 44.97 18.75 30.41
CA VAL A 301 44.11 18.91 31.58
C VAL A 301 44.48 17.87 32.64
N LEU A 302 45.44 18.21 33.52
CA LEU A 302 45.88 17.42 34.69
C LEU A 302 46.44 16.02 34.34
N PRO A 303 47.18 15.34 35.25
CA PRO A 303 47.60 13.96 35.04
C PRO A 303 46.37 13.05 35.18
N LEU A 304 45.51 13.04 34.16
CA LEU A 304 44.37 12.13 34.09
C LEU A 304 44.92 10.72 33.92
N THR A 305 44.66 9.89 34.92
CA THR A 305 45.02 8.47 34.94
C THR A 305 44.43 7.78 33.71
N THR A 306 45.24 6.93 33.06
CA THR A 306 44.84 6.01 31.97
C THR A 306 43.47 5.35 32.22
N ARG A 307 43.12 5.15 33.50
CA ARG A 307 41.82 4.67 33.99
C ARG A 307 40.59 5.42 33.44
N ARG A 308 40.62 6.75 33.29
CA ARG A 308 39.44 7.52 32.84
C ARG A 308 39.19 7.39 31.33
N VAL A 309 40.24 7.44 30.52
CA VAL A 309 40.16 7.17 29.07
C VAL A 309 39.69 5.74 28.84
N ILE A 310 40.22 4.78 29.60
CA ILE A 310 39.77 3.39 29.58
C ILE A 310 38.28 3.29 29.97
N ALA A 311 37.81 4.06 30.95
CA ALA A 311 36.40 4.05 31.34
C ALA A 311 35.46 4.53 30.22
N VAL A 312 35.83 5.58 29.48
CA VAL A 312 35.05 6.06 28.30
C VAL A 312 34.99 4.99 27.21
N VAL A 313 36.14 4.38 26.89
CA VAL A 313 36.21 3.31 25.88
C VAL A 313 35.41 2.08 26.33
N ASN A 314 35.48 1.70 27.60
CA ASN A 314 34.72 0.58 28.16
C ASN A 314 33.20 0.86 28.16
N LEU A 315 32.78 2.09 28.48
CA LEU A 315 31.36 2.47 28.43
C LEU A 315 30.83 2.43 26.98
N ALA A 316 31.60 2.98 26.03
CA ALA A 316 31.28 2.90 24.61
C ALA A 316 31.19 1.44 24.14
N SER A 317 32.05 0.57 24.68
CA SER A 317 32.02 -0.87 24.41
C SER A 317 30.76 -1.53 24.96
N LEU A 318 30.37 -1.24 26.21
CA LEU A 318 29.11 -1.74 26.80
C LEU A 318 27.87 -1.29 26.00
N VAL A 319 27.82 -0.03 25.57
CA VAL A 319 26.73 0.50 24.72
C VAL A 319 26.70 -0.22 23.37
N SER A 320 27.86 -0.42 22.76
CA SER A 320 27.98 -1.15 21.49
C SER A 320 27.53 -2.61 21.64
N MET A 321 27.93 -3.29 22.73
CA MET A 321 27.49 -4.65 23.06
C MET A 321 25.99 -4.73 23.25
N ALA A 322 25.40 -3.83 24.05
CA ALA A 322 23.96 -3.78 24.27
C ALA A 322 23.18 -3.55 22.97
N GLY A 323 23.68 -2.66 22.10
CA GLY A 323 23.12 -2.45 20.76
C GLY A 323 23.20 -3.69 19.87
N GLY A 324 24.30 -4.44 19.95
CA GLY A 324 24.49 -5.72 19.27
C GLY A 324 23.49 -6.78 19.72
N VAL A 325 23.37 -7.01 21.03
CA VAL A 325 22.41 -7.95 21.63
C VAL A 325 20.97 -7.58 21.27
N ARG A 326 20.61 -6.30 21.41
CA ARG A 326 19.27 -5.80 21.03
C ARG A 326 18.97 -6.09 19.57
N SER A 327 19.90 -5.78 18.67
CA SER A 327 19.70 -5.98 17.23
C SER A 327 19.48 -7.46 16.89
N SER A 328 20.19 -8.37 17.59
CA SER A 328 19.97 -9.82 17.46
C SER A 328 18.60 -10.24 18.01
N LEU A 329 18.19 -9.75 19.19
CA LEU A 329 16.86 -10.03 19.76
C LEU A 329 15.72 -9.52 18.87
N THR A 330 15.85 -8.32 18.30
CA THR A 330 14.86 -7.76 17.36
C THR A 330 14.80 -8.61 16.11
N LEU A 331 15.94 -9.03 15.55
CA LEU A 331 16.01 -9.93 14.42
C LEU A 331 15.35 -11.29 14.71
N ALA A 332 15.61 -11.87 15.89
CA ALA A 332 15.03 -13.15 16.30
C ALA A 332 13.50 -13.11 16.43
N ARG A 333 12.95 -11.94 16.80
CA ARG A 333 11.51 -11.70 16.92
C ARG A 333 10.82 -11.38 15.60
N GLN A 334 11.59 -11.11 14.55
CA GLN A 334 11.05 -10.83 13.22
C GLN A 334 10.55 -12.15 12.62
N ALA A 335 9.23 -12.26 12.43
CA ALA A 335 8.66 -13.35 11.66
C ALA A 335 9.11 -13.18 10.20
N LEU A 336 9.83 -14.17 9.67
CA LEU A 336 10.11 -14.21 8.25
C LEU A 336 8.81 -14.63 7.53
N PRO A 337 8.44 -14.02 6.39
CA PRO A 337 7.27 -14.43 5.64
C PRO A 337 7.33 -15.93 5.34
N PRO A 338 6.24 -16.70 5.49
CA PRO A 338 6.27 -18.13 5.13
C PRO A 338 6.70 -18.30 3.67
N PRO A 339 7.44 -19.37 3.33
CA PRO A 339 7.86 -19.61 1.95
C PRO A 339 6.64 -19.80 1.04
N ARG A 340 6.78 -19.47 -0.25
CA ARG A 340 5.73 -19.63 -1.26
C ARG A 340 5.30 -21.07 -1.37
N ASP A 341 4.01 -21.26 -1.12
CA ASP A 341 3.34 -22.50 -1.47
C ASP A 341 3.27 -22.55 -2.99
N ARG A 342 4.12 -23.40 -3.59
CA ARG A 342 4.19 -23.59 -5.04
C ARG A 342 3.11 -24.53 -5.58
N THR A 343 2.18 -24.98 -4.73
CA THR A 343 1.03 -25.70 -5.22
C THR A 343 0.39 -24.87 -6.35
N PRO A 344 0.29 -25.41 -7.58
CA PRO A 344 -0.33 -24.69 -8.69
C PRO A 344 -1.84 -24.75 -8.49
N TRP A 345 -2.36 -24.02 -7.51
CA TRP A 345 -3.78 -24.00 -7.16
C TRP A 345 -4.64 -23.71 -8.40
N TYR A 346 -4.12 -22.88 -9.29
CA TYR A 346 -4.73 -22.49 -10.56
C TYR A 346 -4.94 -23.67 -11.53
N ALA A 347 -4.04 -24.65 -11.53
CA ALA A 347 -4.07 -25.84 -12.40
C ALA A 347 -4.82 -27.02 -11.79
N LEU A 348 -5.21 -26.94 -10.51
CA LEU A 348 -5.98 -27.98 -9.84
C LEU A 348 -7.49 -27.80 -10.07
N GLU A 349 -8.19 -28.93 -10.21
CA GLU A 349 -9.64 -28.95 -10.17
C GLU A 349 -10.17 -28.57 -8.78
N ALA A 350 -11.37 -27.95 -8.74
CA ALA A 350 -12.01 -27.48 -7.53
C ALA A 350 -12.06 -28.54 -6.41
N ARG A 351 -12.46 -29.78 -6.74
CA ARG A 351 -12.51 -30.89 -5.77
C ARG A 351 -11.12 -31.28 -5.23
N GLY A 352 -10.10 -31.27 -6.09
CA GLY A 352 -8.72 -31.54 -5.69
C GLY A 352 -8.18 -30.50 -4.71
N VAL A 353 -8.52 -29.23 -4.92
CA VAL A 353 -8.17 -28.13 -4.01
C VAL A 353 -8.84 -28.29 -2.64
N LEU A 354 -10.14 -28.59 -2.60
CA LEU A 354 -10.88 -28.84 -1.36
C LEU A 354 -10.26 -29.99 -0.55
N HIS A 355 -9.94 -31.11 -1.20
CA HIS A 355 -9.28 -32.25 -0.56
C HIS A 355 -7.91 -31.88 0.00
N LYS A 356 -7.07 -31.17 -0.77
CA LYS A 356 -5.72 -30.77 -0.34
C LYS A 356 -5.73 -29.77 0.83
N LEU A 357 -6.76 -28.91 0.92
CA LEU A 357 -6.96 -27.98 2.03
C LEU A 357 -7.68 -28.60 3.24
N GLY A 358 -8.14 -29.85 3.13
CA GLY A 358 -8.94 -30.54 4.15
C GLY A 358 -10.23 -29.79 4.46
N THR A 359 -10.93 -29.31 3.44
CA THR A 359 -12.22 -28.60 3.55
C THR A 359 -13.24 -29.22 2.58
N GLY A 360 -14.53 -28.96 2.79
CA GLY A 360 -15.62 -29.49 1.95
C GLY A 360 -16.44 -28.40 1.29
N GLU A 361 -17.40 -28.76 0.44
CA GLU A 361 -18.31 -27.80 -0.24
C GLU A 361 -19.19 -26.98 0.72
N GLN A 362 -19.36 -27.50 1.95
CA GLN A 362 -20.06 -26.82 3.05
C GLN A 362 -19.14 -25.89 3.86
N GLY A 363 -17.85 -25.81 3.50
CA GLY A 363 -16.83 -25.02 4.19
C GLY A 363 -16.37 -25.59 5.52
N LEU A 364 -15.45 -24.89 6.17
CA LEU A 364 -14.85 -25.31 7.44
C LEU A 364 -15.86 -25.25 8.60
N THR A 365 -15.66 -26.11 9.60
CA THR A 365 -16.36 -25.96 10.87
C THR A 365 -15.76 -24.83 11.71
N ARG A 366 -16.54 -24.28 12.65
CA ARG A 366 -16.07 -23.20 13.55
C ARG A 366 -14.85 -23.60 14.38
N ARG A 367 -14.73 -24.88 14.77
CA ARG A 367 -13.59 -25.40 15.54
C ARG A 367 -12.31 -25.45 14.71
N GLU A 368 -12.40 -25.94 13.47
CA GLU A 368 -11.25 -25.99 12.54
C GLU A 368 -10.75 -24.59 12.20
N ALA A 369 -11.68 -23.66 11.94
CA ALA A 369 -11.32 -22.26 11.68
C ALA A 369 -10.58 -21.62 12.86
N GLN A 370 -11.04 -21.85 14.10
CA GLN A 370 -10.37 -21.34 15.31
C GLN A 370 -8.98 -21.96 15.52
N ALA A 371 -8.82 -23.26 15.26
CA ALA A 371 -7.53 -23.93 15.36
C ALA A 371 -6.52 -23.34 14.36
N ARG A 372 -6.95 -23.10 13.11
CA ARG A 372 -6.12 -22.45 12.07
C ARG A 372 -5.79 -20.99 12.41
N ALA A 373 -6.72 -20.24 13.03
CA ALA A 373 -6.51 -18.85 13.42
C ALA A 373 -5.56 -18.66 14.63
N ALA A 374 -5.54 -19.61 15.57
CA ALA A 374 -4.72 -19.55 16.78
C ALA A 374 -3.20 -19.59 16.49
N VAL A 375 -2.80 -20.25 15.39
CA VAL A 375 -1.40 -20.30 14.93
C VAL A 375 -0.91 -18.91 14.47
N ARG A 376 -1.82 -18.03 14.01
CA ARG A 376 -1.49 -16.74 13.39
C ARG A 376 -1.41 -15.57 14.38
N THR A 377 -2.14 -15.62 15.49
CA THR A 377 -2.43 -14.44 16.32
C THR A 377 -1.79 -14.49 17.70
N ARG A 378 -0.44 -14.46 17.78
CA ARG A 378 0.22 -14.15 19.06
C ARG A 378 0.24 -12.64 19.29
N ARG A 379 -0.88 -12.11 19.82
CA ARG A 379 -1.03 -10.67 20.10
C ARG A 379 0.01 -10.21 21.14
N ARG A 380 0.79 -9.19 20.80
CA ARG A 380 1.82 -8.62 21.70
C ARG A 380 1.17 -7.89 22.87
N SER A 381 1.82 -7.89 24.04
CA SER A 381 1.35 -7.09 25.18
C SER A 381 1.68 -5.61 24.95
N ALA A 382 0.77 -4.71 25.34
CA ALA A 382 0.97 -3.27 25.23
C ALA A 382 2.25 -2.79 25.96
N LEU A 383 2.61 -3.46 27.06
CA LEU A 383 3.83 -3.15 27.81
C LEU A 383 5.09 -3.46 26.98
N SER A 384 5.09 -4.57 26.23
CA SER A 384 6.23 -4.95 25.38
C SER A 384 6.44 -3.96 24.24
N GLU A 385 5.36 -3.49 23.61
CA GLU A 385 5.40 -2.49 22.54
C GLU A 385 5.92 -1.14 23.04
N LEU A 386 5.47 -0.70 24.22
CA LEU A 386 5.97 0.54 24.83
C LEU A 386 7.46 0.47 25.18
N THR A 387 7.90 -0.64 25.78
CA THR A 387 9.33 -0.81 26.11
C THR A 387 10.20 -0.81 24.87
N GLU A 388 9.73 -1.41 23.77
CA GLU A 388 10.44 -1.41 22.49
C GLU A 388 10.54 -0.01 21.89
N ALA A 389 9.44 0.76 21.87
CA ALA A 389 9.42 2.14 21.37
C ALA A 389 10.38 3.07 22.16
N VAL A 390 10.38 2.99 23.49
CA VAL A 390 11.30 3.78 24.35
C VAL A 390 12.75 3.38 24.11
N THR A 391 13.01 2.08 23.97
CA THR A 391 14.37 1.61 23.74
C THR A 391 14.86 1.91 22.33
N ASP A 392 14.01 1.92 21.30
CA ASP A 392 14.38 2.38 19.97
C ASP A 392 14.74 3.86 19.96
N GLU A 393 14.00 4.68 20.70
CA GLU A 393 14.30 6.11 20.86
C GLU A 393 15.64 6.32 21.59
N LEU A 394 15.98 5.49 22.57
CA LEU A 394 17.28 5.52 23.25
C LEU A 394 18.47 5.22 22.32
N PHE A 395 18.26 4.50 21.21
CA PHE A 395 19.32 4.12 20.25
C PHE A 395 19.19 4.82 18.88
N ASN A 396 18.49 5.97 18.84
CA ASN A 396 18.37 6.84 17.68
C ASN A 396 19.76 7.41 17.26
N PRO A 397 20.02 7.86 16.01
CA PRO A 397 21.32 8.36 15.56
C PRO A 397 21.90 9.53 16.37
N LEU A 398 21.08 10.22 17.17
CA LEU A 398 21.46 11.36 18.00
C LEU A 398 21.92 10.94 19.40
N SER A 399 21.49 9.77 19.90
CA SER A 399 21.88 9.25 21.21
C SER A 399 23.39 9.03 21.37
N PRO A 400 24.14 8.56 20.35
CA PRO A 400 25.60 8.53 20.40
C PRO A 400 26.25 9.90 20.62
N LEU A 401 25.62 10.99 20.14
CA LEU A 401 26.13 12.36 20.22
C LEU A 401 25.91 12.93 21.64
N LEU A 402 24.73 12.67 22.23
CA LEU A 402 24.43 12.95 23.63
C LEU A 402 25.30 12.11 24.59
N ALA A 403 25.45 10.82 24.32
CA ALA A 403 26.30 9.92 25.10
C ALA A 403 27.77 10.32 25.00
N ALA A 404 28.22 10.77 23.82
CA ALA A 404 29.54 11.36 23.63
C ALA A 404 29.70 12.63 24.48
N GLY A 405 28.69 13.52 24.50
CA GLY A 405 28.74 14.72 25.32
C GLY A 405 28.79 14.44 26.82
N ALA A 406 27.95 13.51 27.30
CA ALA A 406 27.96 13.05 28.69
C ALA A 406 29.31 12.41 29.07
N GLY A 407 29.89 11.59 28.17
CA GLY A 407 31.20 10.99 28.35
C GLY A 407 32.33 12.01 28.43
N LEU A 408 32.30 13.06 27.60
CA LEU A 408 33.26 14.16 27.62
C LEU A 408 33.20 14.92 28.96
N SER A 409 31.99 15.27 29.41
CA SER A 409 31.80 15.91 30.71
C SER A 409 32.31 15.07 31.88
N ALA A 410 32.04 13.75 31.87
CA ALA A 410 32.52 12.84 32.89
C ALA A 410 34.06 12.72 32.87
N ALA A 411 34.68 12.67 31.69
CA ALA A 411 36.12 12.56 31.52
C ALA A 411 36.86 13.81 32.06
N VAL A 412 36.26 14.98 31.88
CA VAL A 412 36.72 16.27 32.42
C VAL A 412 36.51 16.37 33.95
N GLY A 413 35.74 15.44 34.55
CA GLY A 413 35.48 15.39 36.00
C GLY A 413 34.18 16.07 36.42
N SER A 414 33.37 16.55 35.47
CA SER A 414 32.04 17.10 35.73
C SER A 414 30.98 16.00 35.73
N PHE A 415 30.97 15.17 36.79
CA PHE A 415 29.99 14.10 36.95
C PHE A 415 28.55 14.60 37.02
N GLY A 416 28.34 15.82 37.55
CA GLY A 416 27.03 16.47 37.57
C GLY A 416 26.51 16.78 36.17
N ASP A 417 27.36 17.31 35.27
CA ASP A 417 26.96 17.61 33.90
C ASP A 417 26.72 16.33 33.09
N ALA A 418 27.56 15.30 33.30
CA ALA A 418 27.41 14.01 32.66
C ALA A 418 26.10 13.30 33.06
N GLY A 419 25.79 13.27 34.37
CA GLY A 419 24.56 12.68 34.89
C GLY A 419 23.32 13.40 34.39
N MET A 420 23.37 14.73 34.26
CA MET A 420 22.27 15.53 33.73
C MET A 420 22.06 15.32 32.22
N VAL A 421 23.12 15.32 31.39
CA VAL A 421 22.99 14.99 29.96
C VAL A 421 22.40 13.59 29.77
N GLY A 422 22.84 12.61 30.58
CA GLY A 422 22.26 11.26 30.59
C GLY A 422 20.79 11.23 31.02
N ALA A 423 20.41 12.01 32.04
CA ALA A 423 19.02 12.12 32.49
C ALA A 423 18.11 12.76 31.44
N VAL A 424 18.57 13.84 30.77
CA VAL A 424 17.84 14.48 29.67
C VAL A 424 17.66 13.53 28.50
N ALA A 425 18.71 12.79 28.10
CA ALA A 425 18.62 11.80 27.04
C ALA A 425 17.62 10.68 27.39
N LEU A 426 17.66 10.16 28.62
CA LEU A 426 16.73 9.12 29.09
C LEU A 426 15.28 9.63 29.14
N PHE A 427 15.08 10.86 29.63
CA PHE A 427 13.77 11.47 29.72
C PHE A 427 13.21 11.80 28.34
N GLY A 428 14.04 12.35 27.45
CA GLY A 428 13.71 12.59 26.05
C GLY A 428 13.31 11.31 25.32
N ALA A 429 14.06 10.22 25.53
CA ALA A 429 13.72 8.93 24.94
C ALA A 429 12.47 8.28 25.54
N ALA A 430 12.22 8.45 26.85
CA ALA A 430 10.99 8.02 27.48
C ALA A 430 9.78 8.79 26.94
N ILE A 431 9.86 10.12 26.86
CA ILE A 431 8.81 10.96 26.27
C ILE A 431 8.60 10.60 24.80
N GLY A 432 9.66 10.58 23.99
CA GLY A 432 9.61 10.25 22.58
C GLY A 432 9.02 8.87 22.34
N GLY A 433 9.45 7.86 23.09
CA GLY A 433 8.91 6.50 23.02
C GLY A 433 7.46 6.40 23.47
N VAL A 434 7.05 7.09 24.55
CA VAL A 434 5.65 7.13 25.00
C VAL A 434 4.76 7.81 23.97
N LEU A 435 5.19 8.96 23.44
CA LEU A 435 4.40 9.66 22.42
C LEU A 435 4.35 8.85 21.13
N ARG A 436 5.46 8.23 20.69
CA ARG A 436 5.49 7.33 19.53
C ARG A 436 4.54 6.14 19.72
N PHE A 437 4.58 5.48 20.87
CA PHE A 437 3.66 4.38 21.19
C PHE A 437 2.19 4.82 21.15
N ARG A 438 1.86 5.94 21.80
CA ARG A 438 0.50 6.52 21.76
C ARG A 438 0.08 6.87 20.34
N THR A 439 1.01 7.41 19.56
CA THR A 439 0.81 7.80 18.17
C THR A 439 0.53 6.58 17.30
N GLU A 440 1.39 5.57 17.31
CA GLU A 440 1.23 4.32 16.52
C GLU A 440 -0.04 3.55 16.92
N ARG A 441 -0.42 3.61 18.19
CA ARG A 441 -1.69 3.05 18.67
C ARG A 441 -2.90 3.83 18.15
N ALA A 442 -2.86 5.17 18.22
CA ALA A 442 -3.92 6.02 17.68
C ALA A 442 -4.08 5.84 16.16
N ILE A 443 -2.98 5.68 15.41
CA ILE A 443 -3.01 5.36 13.97
C ILE A 443 -3.70 4.00 13.74
N ARG A 444 -3.34 2.97 14.53
CA ARG A 444 -3.99 1.65 14.46
C ARG A 444 -5.48 1.72 14.78
N GLU A 445 -5.88 2.47 15.80
CA GLU A 445 -7.27 2.62 16.21
C GLU A 445 -8.09 3.38 15.15
N LEU A 446 -7.54 4.42 14.53
CA LEU A 446 -8.17 5.11 13.40
C LEU A 446 -8.36 4.18 12.18
N GLY A 447 -7.42 3.28 11.90
CA GLY A 447 -7.53 2.29 10.82
C GLY A 447 -8.46 1.11 11.11
N GLN A 448 -8.78 0.82 12.38
CA GLN A 448 -9.58 -0.33 12.79
C GLN A 448 -11.09 -0.15 12.58
N ASN A 449 -11.57 1.07 12.34
CA ASN A 449 -12.99 1.34 12.12
C ASN A 449 -13.45 1.09 10.66
N SER A 450 -12.53 0.76 9.75
CA SER A 450 -12.85 0.29 8.38
C SER A 450 -12.82 -1.24 8.28
N ARG A 451 -13.49 -1.93 9.22
CA ARG A 451 -13.59 -3.40 9.20
C ARG A 451 -14.30 -3.83 7.93
N ARG A 452 -13.61 -4.64 7.12
CA ARG A 452 -14.17 -5.24 5.91
C ARG A 452 -14.78 -6.56 6.30
N THR A 453 -16.07 -6.68 6.07
CA THR A 453 -16.75 -7.96 6.19
C THR A 453 -16.73 -8.69 4.87
N VAL A 454 -16.75 -10.01 4.95
CA VAL A 454 -16.90 -10.92 3.81
C VAL A 454 -17.92 -11.99 4.17
N LEU A 455 -18.72 -12.40 3.20
CA LEU A 455 -19.65 -13.51 3.36
C LEU A 455 -18.90 -14.83 3.17
N VAL A 456 -18.90 -15.67 4.22
CA VAL A 456 -18.18 -16.94 4.24
C VAL A 456 -19.16 -18.08 4.52
N ARG A 457 -19.00 -19.21 3.82
CA ARG A 457 -19.70 -20.45 4.12
C ARG A 457 -18.89 -21.28 5.12
N ARG A 458 -19.44 -21.51 6.32
CA ARG A 458 -18.85 -22.35 7.37
C ARG A 458 -19.90 -23.31 7.92
N GLY A 459 -19.66 -24.62 7.81
CA GLY A 459 -20.61 -25.65 8.26
C GLY A 459 -21.98 -25.59 7.54
N GLY A 460 -21.99 -25.16 6.28
CA GLY A 460 -23.19 -25.03 5.44
C GLY A 460 -23.98 -23.73 5.61
N SER A 461 -23.69 -22.93 6.64
CA SER A 461 -24.34 -21.64 6.87
C SER A 461 -23.50 -20.49 6.34
N LEU A 462 -24.18 -19.46 5.80
CA LEU A 462 -23.56 -18.19 5.42
C LEU A 462 -23.38 -17.34 6.67
N VAL A 463 -22.14 -16.93 6.92
CA VAL A 463 -21.74 -16.11 8.07
C VAL A 463 -20.92 -14.95 7.55
N GLU A 464 -21.31 -13.74 7.94
CA GLU A 464 -20.53 -12.54 7.68
C GLU A 464 -19.39 -12.44 8.71
N LEU A 465 -18.15 -12.33 8.22
CA LEU A 465 -16.94 -12.35 9.04
C LEU A 465 -16.03 -11.18 8.71
N ASP A 466 -15.26 -10.71 9.69
CA ASP A 466 -14.17 -9.77 9.42
C ASP A 466 -13.08 -10.46 8.58
N THR A 467 -12.53 -9.74 7.60
CA THR A 467 -11.46 -10.22 6.72
C THR A 467 -10.24 -10.73 7.50
N SER A 468 -9.98 -10.18 8.69
CA SER A 468 -8.90 -10.64 9.58
C SER A 468 -9.17 -11.97 10.27
N GLU A 469 -10.39 -12.50 10.21
CA GLU A 469 -10.77 -13.81 10.75
C GLU A 469 -10.77 -14.92 9.69
N LEU A 470 -10.46 -14.59 8.42
CA LEU A 470 -10.29 -15.56 7.35
C LEU A 470 -9.07 -16.44 7.58
N VAL A 471 -9.23 -17.73 7.26
CA VAL A 471 -8.17 -18.73 7.28
C VAL A 471 -8.16 -19.53 5.97
N ARG A 472 -7.04 -20.18 5.66
CA ARG A 472 -6.96 -21.12 4.52
C ARG A 472 -8.06 -22.17 4.62
N GLY A 473 -8.75 -22.44 3.51
CA GLY A 473 -9.85 -23.40 3.40
C GLY A 473 -11.25 -22.85 3.67
N ASP A 474 -11.39 -21.58 4.09
CA ASP A 474 -12.69 -20.89 4.10
C ASP A 474 -13.24 -20.77 2.67
N ILE A 475 -14.57 -20.88 2.52
CA ILE A 475 -15.25 -20.62 1.23
C ILE A 475 -15.88 -19.24 1.30
N VAL A 476 -15.45 -18.34 0.44
CA VAL A 476 -15.97 -16.98 0.30
C VAL A 476 -16.96 -16.90 -0.85
N LEU A 477 -18.00 -16.07 -0.67
CA LEU A 477 -18.95 -15.72 -1.72
C LEU A 477 -18.74 -14.26 -2.08
N LEU A 478 -18.49 -13.99 -3.35
CA LEU A 478 -18.15 -12.66 -3.87
C LEU A 478 -19.09 -12.28 -5.01
N THR A 479 -19.44 -11.01 -5.08
CA THR A 479 -20.32 -10.41 -6.08
C THR A 479 -19.69 -9.15 -6.66
N ALA A 480 -20.22 -8.64 -7.77
CA ALA A 480 -19.73 -7.42 -8.39
C ALA A 480 -19.64 -6.25 -7.38
N GLY A 481 -18.48 -5.61 -7.32
CA GLY A 481 -18.14 -4.55 -6.36
C GLY A 481 -17.36 -5.01 -5.12
N ASP A 482 -17.34 -6.32 -4.85
CA ASP A 482 -16.58 -6.88 -3.74
C ASP A 482 -15.07 -6.86 -4.01
N VAL A 483 -14.30 -6.61 -2.95
CA VAL A 483 -12.85 -6.75 -2.98
C VAL A 483 -12.52 -8.17 -2.57
N VAL A 484 -11.72 -8.85 -3.38
CA VAL A 484 -11.22 -10.16 -3.06
C VAL A 484 -10.35 -10.06 -1.79
N PRO A 485 -10.70 -10.75 -0.69
CA PRO A 485 -10.12 -10.52 0.63
C PRO A 485 -8.83 -11.32 0.92
N ALA A 486 -8.51 -12.26 0.03
CA ALA A 486 -7.47 -13.26 0.17
C ALA A 486 -7.21 -13.90 -1.21
N ASP A 487 -6.09 -14.60 -1.41
CA ASP A 487 -5.92 -15.35 -2.66
C ASP A 487 -6.83 -16.58 -2.60
N CYS A 488 -7.66 -16.75 -3.62
CA CYS A 488 -8.71 -17.76 -3.67
C CYS A 488 -8.70 -18.53 -4.99
N ARG A 489 -9.03 -19.82 -4.93
CA ARG A 489 -9.36 -20.65 -6.08
C ARG A 489 -10.86 -20.60 -6.35
N VAL A 490 -11.25 -20.25 -7.57
CA VAL A 490 -12.66 -20.21 -7.98
C VAL A 490 -13.27 -21.62 -7.99
N LEU A 491 -14.37 -21.83 -7.28
CA LEU A 491 -15.14 -23.07 -7.29
C LEU A 491 -16.30 -22.98 -8.29
N GLU A 492 -16.98 -21.84 -8.32
CA GLU A 492 -18.10 -21.54 -9.21
C GLU A 492 -17.98 -20.08 -9.67
N ALA A 493 -18.30 -19.82 -10.93
CA ALA A 493 -18.27 -18.48 -11.53
C ALA A 493 -19.46 -18.31 -12.47
N GLU A 494 -20.13 -17.15 -12.37
CA GLU A 494 -21.17 -16.74 -13.31
C GLU A 494 -20.87 -15.34 -13.82
N ALA A 495 -20.64 -15.21 -15.13
CA ALA A 495 -20.26 -13.96 -15.80
C ALA A 495 -19.17 -13.18 -15.05
N LEU A 496 -18.20 -13.90 -14.48
CA LEU A 496 -17.24 -13.36 -13.53
C LEU A 496 -16.12 -12.61 -14.26
N GLU A 497 -15.99 -11.33 -13.97
CA GLU A 497 -14.90 -10.48 -14.44
C GLU A 497 -14.24 -9.79 -13.25
N VAL A 498 -12.91 -9.68 -13.28
CA VAL A 498 -12.11 -9.13 -12.19
C VAL A 498 -11.20 -8.03 -12.69
N ASP A 499 -11.22 -6.90 -12.00
CA ASP A 499 -10.22 -5.85 -12.16
C ASP A 499 -8.92 -6.25 -11.44
N ALA A 500 -7.94 -6.66 -12.24
CA ALA A 500 -6.61 -7.08 -11.79
C ALA A 500 -5.60 -5.93 -11.74
N SER A 501 -6.03 -4.66 -11.87
CA SER A 501 -5.13 -3.49 -11.86
C SER A 501 -4.23 -3.39 -10.63
N ALA A 502 -4.69 -3.93 -9.49
CA ALA A 502 -3.91 -4.05 -8.27
C ALA A 502 -2.63 -4.90 -8.42
N LEU A 503 -2.67 -5.88 -9.33
CA LEU A 503 -1.65 -6.90 -9.51
C LEU A 503 -0.84 -6.68 -10.79
N THR A 504 -1.49 -6.25 -11.87
CA THR A 504 -0.90 -6.13 -13.22
C THR A 504 -0.58 -4.68 -13.60
N GLY A 505 -1.20 -3.70 -12.93
CA GLY A 505 -1.14 -2.30 -13.33
C GLY A 505 -1.95 -1.97 -14.60
N GLU A 506 -2.61 -2.96 -15.20
CA GLU A 506 -3.49 -2.82 -16.36
C GLU A 506 -4.95 -2.74 -15.90
N SER A 507 -5.75 -1.84 -16.49
CA SER A 507 -7.07 -1.46 -15.95
C SER A 507 -8.26 -2.12 -16.65
N LEU A 508 -8.03 -3.13 -17.49
CA LEU A 508 -9.10 -3.86 -18.17
C LEU A 508 -9.55 -5.05 -17.31
N PRO A 509 -10.86 -5.22 -17.06
CA PRO A 509 -11.38 -6.41 -16.40
C PRO A 509 -11.02 -7.69 -17.16
N VAL A 510 -10.59 -8.71 -16.42
CA VAL A 510 -10.19 -10.01 -16.95
C VAL A 510 -11.26 -11.05 -16.58
N PRO A 511 -11.79 -11.81 -17.55
CA PRO A 511 -12.77 -12.86 -17.26
C PRO A 511 -12.14 -13.99 -16.44
N LYS A 512 -12.89 -14.53 -15.50
CA LYS A 512 -12.47 -15.63 -14.62
C LYS A 512 -13.44 -16.81 -14.72
N THR A 513 -12.92 -18.02 -14.54
CA THR A 513 -13.68 -19.27 -14.65
C THR A 513 -13.36 -20.22 -13.51
N ALA A 514 -14.19 -21.25 -13.29
CA ALA A 514 -13.89 -22.29 -12.32
C ALA A 514 -12.94 -23.38 -12.87
N LEU A 515 -12.76 -23.45 -14.20
CA LEU A 515 -11.94 -24.46 -14.86
C LEU A 515 -10.47 -24.30 -14.46
N ALA A 516 -9.75 -25.41 -14.39
CA ALA A 516 -8.30 -25.37 -14.21
C ALA A 516 -7.67 -24.60 -15.39
N CYS A 517 -6.71 -23.73 -15.08
CA CYS A 517 -5.96 -22.94 -16.05
C CYS A 517 -4.47 -23.28 -15.91
N PHE A 518 -3.67 -23.02 -16.94
CA PHE A 518 -2.26 -23.46 -16.99
C PHE A 518 -1.30 -22.30 -17.26
N GLU A 519 -1.82 -21.08 -17.30
CA GLU A 519 -1.08 -19.85 -17.49
C GLU A 519 -0.28 -19.50 -16.22
N ARG A 520 1.03 -19.29 -16.38
CA ARG A 520 1.93 -19.01 -15.25
C ARG A 520 1.86 -17.57 -14.76
N HIS A 521 1.61 -16.63 -15.67
CA HIS A 521 1.49 -15.23 -15.30
C HIS A 521 0.24 -15.04 -14.46
N LEU A 522 0.41 -14.46 -13.26
CA LEU A 522 -0.70 -14.26 -12.31
C LEU A 522 -1.87 -13.49 -12.94
N ALA A 523 -1.58 -12.57 -13.86
CA ALA A 523 -2.55 -11.83 -14.65
C ALA A 523 -3.52 -12.75 -15.41
N ASP A 524 -2.96 -13.80 -16.01
CA ASP A 524 -3.63 -14.69 -16.97
C ASP A 524 -4.27 -15.90 -16.28
N GLN A 525 -4.05 -16.08 -14.97
CA GLN A 525 -4.66 -17.16 -14.20
C GLN A 525 -6.17 -16.94 -14.07
N SER A 526 -6.93 -17.48 -15.02
CA SER A 526 -8.39 -17.33 -15.11
C SER A 526 -9.13 -18.04 -13.97
N SER A 527 -8.48 -18.99 -13.32
CA SER A 527 -9.09 -19.84 -12.28
C SER A 527 -8.89 -19.33 -10.84
N MET A 528 -8.17 -18.21 -10.70
CA MET A 528 -7.73 -17.62 -9.44
C MET A 528 -8.25 -16.19 -9.24
N LEU A 529 -8.48 -15.85 -7.97
CA LEU A 529 -8.76 -14.51 -7.49
C LEU A 529 -7.65 -14.11 -6.52
N PHE A 530 -7.17 -12.87 -6.56
CA PHE A 530 -6.04 -12.42 -5.75
C PHE A 530 -6.43 -11.31 -4.77
N ASP A 531 -5.83 -11.31 -3.58
CA ASP A 531 -6.10 -10.31 -2.54
C ASP A 531 -5.97 -8.87 -3.10
N GLY A 532 -6.97 -8.03 -2.81
CA GLY A 532 -6.99 -6.63 -3.21
C GLY A 532 -7.42 -6.36 -4.66
N THR A 533 -7.70 -7.40 -5.46
CA THR A 533 -8.41 -7.28 -6.75
C THR A 533 -9.92 -7.08 -6.50
N VAL A 534 -10.63 -6.57 -7.51
CA VAL A 534 -12.05 -6.21 -7.38
C VAL A 534 -12.88 -7.03 -8.37
N ILE A 535 -14.01 -7.58 -7.92
CA ILE A 535 -14.97 -8.20 -8.84
C ILE A 535 -15.64 -7.09 -9.63
N ALA A 536 -15.35 -7.00 -10.93
CA ALA A 536 -15.92 -6.00 -11.82
C ALA A 536 -17.36 -6.36 -12.23
N ALA A 537 -17.61 -7.64 -12.52
CA ALA A 537 -18.93 -8.16 -12.89
C ALA A 537 -19.11 -9.62 -12.44
N GLY A 538 -20.36 -10.04 -12.32
CA GLY A 538 -20.72 -11.42 -12.02
C GLY A 538 -20.67 -11.80 -10.54
N ARG A 539 -20.66 -13.11 -10.27
CA ARG A 539 -20.60 -13.69 -8.93
C ARG A 539 -19.67 -14.91 -8.90
N ALA A 540 -19.02 -15.12 -7.76
CA ALA A 540 -18.06 -16.18 -7.54
C ALA A 540 -18.26 -16.87 -6.18
N THR A 541 -18.19 -18.20 -6.18
CA THR A 541 -17.90 -18.98 -4.97
C THR A 541 -16.44 -19.40 -5.06
N ALA A 542 -15.61 -19.11 -4.06
CA ALA A 542 -14.17 -19.41 -4.11
C ALA A 542 -13.63 -19.92 -2.77
N VAL A 543 -12.61 -20.77 -2.78
CA VAL A 543 -11.94 -21.27 -1.57
C VAL A 543 -10.62 -20.54 -1.34
N VAL A 544 -10.38 -20.12 -0.12
CA VAL A 544 -9.19 -19.37 0.29
C VAL A 544 -7.97 -20.28 0.32
N VAL A 545 -6.93 -19.96 -0.47
CA VAL A 545 -5.66 -20.70 -0.53
C VAL A 545 -4.52 -20.00 0.20
N ALA A 546 -4.54 -18.67 0.30
CA ALA A 546 -3.54 -17.89 1.04
C ALA A 546 -4.16 -16.65 1.70
N VAL A 547 -3.73 -16.30 2.91
CA VAL A 547 -4.26 -15.16 3.69
C VAL A 547 -3.15 -14.26 4.23
N GLY A 548 -3.42 -12.95 4.34
CA GLY A 548 -2.48 -12.00 4.93
C GLY A 548 -1.14 -11.96 4.20
N ASP A 549 -0.03 -12.10 4.93
CA ASP A 549 1.34 -12.01 4.38
C ASP A 549 1.69 -13.13 3.38
N GLU A 550 0.84 -14.16 3.27
CA GLU A 550 0.98 -15.25 2.30
C GLU A 550 0.43 -14.90 0.91
N THR A 551 -0.39 -13.85 0.80
CA THR A 551 -1.02 -13.46 -0.46
C THR A 551 0.00 -12.85 -1.43
N GLU A 552 -0.21 -13.04 -2.73
CA GLU A 552 0.66 -12.48 -3.77
C GLU A 552 0.74 -10.96 -3.69
N ALA A 553 -0.38 -10.29 -3.41
CA ALA A 553 -0.42 -8.84 -3.23
C ALA A 553 0.45 -8.37 -2.05
N ARG A 554 0.43 -9.07 -0.92
CA ARG A 554 1.25 -8.71 0.24
C ARG A 554 2.72 -9.00 0.02
N ARG A 555 3.07 -10.12 -0.63
CA ARG A 555 4.45 -10.41 -1.02
C ARG A 555 5.03 -9.32 -1.94
N ALA A 556 4.26 -8.90 -2.94
CA ALA A 556 4.65 -7.82 -3.85
C ALA A 556 4.85 -6.49 -3.09
N SER A 557 4.01 -6.17 -2.11
CA SER A 557 4.14 -4.95 -1.29
C SER A 557 5.38 -4.94 -0.37
N VAL A 558 5.86 -6.12 0.03
CA VAL A 558 7.11 -6.25 0.82
C VAL A 558 8.33 -6.11 -0.08
N ALA A 559 8.28 -6.67 -1.29
CA ALA A 559 9.34 -6.56 -2.31
C ALA A 559 9.45 -5.14 -2.89
N HIS A 560 8.32 -4.46 -3.08
CA HIS A 560 8.25 -3.05 -3.49
C HIS A 560 7.79 -2.17 -2.32
N LYS A 561 8.66 -1.99 -1.32
CA LYS A 561 8.67 -0.74 -0.55
C LYS A 561 9.16 0.37 -1.48
N LEU A 562 8.30 0.81 -2.40
CA LEU A 562 8.39 2.14 -2.98
C LEU A 562 8.47 3.07 -1.79
N ASP A 563 9.65 3.67 -1.58
CA ASP A 563 9.86 4.62 -0.51
C ASP A 563 8.77 5.70 -0.63
N PRO A 564 7.77 5.76 0.28
CA PRO A 564 6.67 6.71 0.17
C PRO A 564 7.15 8.16 0.31
N SER A 565 8.46 8.37 0.49
CA SER A 565 9.10 9.65 0.69
C SER A 565 9.17 10.53 -0.56
N ARG A 566 8.38 10.33 -1.62
CA ARG A 566 8.19 11.35 -2.68
C ARG A 566 7.27 12.49 -2.18
N GLY A 567 7.78 13.47 -1.42
CA GLY A 567 7.02 14.67 -1.00
C GLY A 567 7.19 15.10 0.46
N GLY A 568 6.87 14.22 1.42
CA GLY A 568 7.14 14.19 2.88
C GLY A 568 7.69 15.39 3.70
N VAL A 569 6.94 15.85 4.71
CA VAL A 569 7.38 16.66 5.90
C VAL A 569 8.64 16.04 6.50
N GLU A 570 8.64 14.73 6.76
CA GLU A 570 9.73 14.01 7.45
C GLU A 570 11.08 14.13 6.73
N ARG A 571 11.10 14.00 5.39
CA ARG A 571 12.33 14.18 4.60
C ARG A 571 12.81 15.62 4.64
N ARG A 572 11.89 16.59 4.61
CA ARG A 572 12.26 18.02 4.70
C ARG A 572 12.84 18.35 6.09
N LEU A 573 12.24 17.83 7.16
CA LEU A 573 12.79 17.95 8.52
C LEU A 573 14.17 17.30 8.64
N ARG A 574 14.37 16.12 8.03
CA ARG A 574 15.69 15.47 7.96
C ARG A 574 16.73 16.36 7.27
N SER A 575 16.36 17.00 6.15
CA SER A 575 17.27 17.94 5.47
C SER A 575 17.64 19.16 6.32
N LEU A 576 16.78 19.60 7.25
CA LEU A 576 17.10 20.67 8.20
C LEU A 576 18.07 20.20 9.30
N ILE A 577 17.97 18.95 9.73
CA ILE A 577 18.93 18.33 10.66
C ILE A 577 20.31 18.23 9.97
N ASP A 578 20.34 17.79 8.71
CA ASP A 578 21.58 17.70 7.92
C ASP A 578 22.23 19.07 7.69
N LEU A 579 21.42 20.13 7.61
CA LEU A 579 21.89 21.52 7.49
C LEU A 579 22.41 22.11 8.82
N THR A 580 21.71 21.87 9.93
CA THR A 580 22.01 22.52 11.23
C THR A 580 23.12 21.83 12.02
N GLY A 581 23.27 20.51 11.86
CA GLY A 581 24.31 19.73 12.55
C GLY A 581 25.75 20.26 12.33
N PRO A 582 26.18 20.53 11.08
CA PRO A 582 27.49 21.11 10.81
C PRO A 582 27.69 22.51 11.44
N ILE A 583 26.65 23.34 11.47
CA ILE A 583 26.69 24.69 12.05
C ILE A 583 26.93 24.61 13.56
N ALA A 584 26.19 23.74 14.25
CA ALA A 584 26.32 23.50 15.68
C ALA A 584 27.73 23.03 16.06
N LEU A 585 28.27 22.07 15.29
CA LEU A 585 29.63 21.57 15.50
C LEU A 585 30.68 22.66 15.26
N GLY A 586 30.52 23.44 14.18
CA GLY A 586 31.39 24.57 13.87
C GLY A 586 31.39 25.64 14.97
N ALA A 587 30.23 25.96 15.53
CA ALA A 587 30.09 26.89 16.65
C ALA A 587 30.79 26.39 17.92
N GLY A 588 30.62 25.10 18.26
CA GLY A 588 31.33 24.47 19.37
C GLY A 588 32.86 24.54 19.21
N ILE A 589 33.38 24.24 18.02
CA ILE A 589 34.81 24.34 17.70
C ILE A 589 35.29 25.80 17.79
N GLY A 590 34.53 26.74 17.24
CA GLY A 590 34.85 28.17 17.27
C GLY A 590 34.96 28.72 18.70
N LEU A 591 34.03 28.31 19.58
CA LEU A 591 34.05 28.69 20.99
C LEU A 591 35.30 28.14 21.71
N VAL A 592 35.64 26.87 21.50
CA VAL A 592 36.84 26.25 22.06
C VAL A 592 38.10 26.96 21.56
N GLY A 593 38.19 27.22 20.26
CA GLY A 593 39.32 27.94 19.65
C GLY A 593 39.51 29.35 20.21
N SER A 594 38.41 30.09 20.38
CA SER A 594 38.43 31.44 20.96
C SER A 594 38.88 31.45 22.43
N GLY A 595 38.40 30.50 23.23
CA GLY A 595 38.84 30.33 24.60
C GLY A 595 40.32 29.95 24.74
N LEU A 596 40.81 29.11 23.81
CA LEU A 596 42.23 28.73 23.72
C LEU A 596 43.14 29.91 23.43
N VAL A 597 42.78 30.77 22.46
CA VAL A 597 43.50 32.01 22.15
C VAL A 597 43.60 32.91 23.38
N ARG A 598 42.57 32.90 24.24
CA ARG A 598 42.53 33.65 25.51
C ARG A 598 43.13 32.92 26.71
N ARG A 599 43.86 31.82 26.50
CA ARG A 599 44.53 31.02 27.54
C ARG A 599 43.59 30.54 28.66
N ARG A 600 42.33 30.26 28.34
CA ARG A 600 41.37 29.67 29.29
C ARG A 600 41.66 28.19 29.49
N ARG A 601 41.15 27.64 30.60
CA ARG A 601 41.35 26.23 30.96
C ARG A 601 40.52 25.34 30.03
N LEU A 602 41.14 24.29 29.50
CA LEU A 602 40.52 23.49 28.43
C LEU A 602 39.33 22.64 28.92
N ASP A 603 39.32 22.27 30.21
CA ASP A 603 38.20 21.62 30.89
C ASP A 603 36.91 22.45 30.81
N GLU A 604 37.01 23.74 31.09
CA GLU A 604 35.87 24.67 31.00
C GLU A 604 35.39 24.83 29.54
N LEU A 605 36.32 24.89 28.59
CA LEU A 605 36.01 25.16 27.17
C LEU A 605 35.42 23.96 26.44
N VAL A 606 35.93 22.75 26.69
CA VAL A 606 35.43 21.54 26.04
C VAL A 606 34.02 21.22 26.52
N GLY A 607 33.76 21.33 27.83
CA GLY A 607 32.40 21.18 28.37
C GLY A 607 31.43 22.17 27.72
N ALA A 608 31.84 23.44 27.58
CA ALA A 608 31.06 24.48 26.93
C ALA A 608 30.79 24.20 25.44
N GLY A 609 31.80 23.87 24.65
CA GLY A 609 31.67 23.65 23.20
C GLY A 609 30.85 22.41 22.85
N VAL A 610 31.01 21.33 23.63
CA VAL A 610 30.23 20.10 23.49
C VAL A 610 28.77 20.34 23.85
N SER A 611 28.52 21.07 24.93
CA SER A 611 27.17 21.37 25.37
C SER A 611 26.44 22.27 24.38
N LEU A 612 27.16 23.23 23.77
CA LEU A 612 26.63 24.03 22.67
C LEU A 612 26.27 23.15 21.46
N ALA A 613 27.17 22.27 21.03
CA ALA A 613 26.92 21.39 19.88
C ALA A 613 25.74 20.42 20.12
N VAL A 614 25.63 19.85 21.33
CA VAL A 614 24.56 18.92 21.71
C VAL A 614 23.22 19.63 21.84
N ALA A 615 23.18 20.77 22.54
CA ALA A 615 21.94 21.52 22.73
C ALA A 615 21.33 21.97 21.38
N SER A 616 22.18 22.23 20.39
CA SER A 616 21.74 22.72 19.07
C SER A 616 20.90 21.75 18.24
N VAL A 617 20.88 20.45 18.59
CA VAL A 617 20.23 19.42 17.77
C VAL A 617 18.72 19.40 18.05
N PRO A 618 17.88 19.61 17.02
CA PRO A 618 16.43 19.68 17.21
C PRO A 618 15.80 18.28 17.24
N GLU A 619 15.85 17.62 18.40
CA GLU A 619 15.37 16.23 18.61
C GLU A 619 13.84 16.09 18.46
N GLY A 620 13.08 17.16 18.69
CA GLY A 620 11.62 17.15 18.64
C GLY A 620 10.98 17.15 17.23
N LEU A 621 11.76 17.36 16.16
CA LEU A 621 11.20 17.57 14.81
C LEU A 621 10.41 16.36 14.27
N PRO A 622 10.91 15.11 14.30
CA PRO A 622 10.17 13.97 13.77
C PRO A 622 8.85 13.76 14.51
N LEU A 623 8.89 13.93 15.84
CA LEU A 623 7.74 13.78 16.71
C LEU A 623 6.66 14.83 16.41
N LEU A 624 7.08 16.06 16.13
CA LEU A 624 6.19 17.17 15.81
C LEU A 624 5.38 16.93 14.54
N ALA A 625 6.02 16.41 13.50
CA ALA A 625 5.34 16.08 12.24
C ALA A 625 4.24 15.03 12.46
N THR A 626 4.57 13.93 13.14
CA THR A 626 3.61 12.84 13.37
C THR A 626 2.48 13.26 14.30
N ALA A 627 2.76 14.09 15.30
CA ALA A 627 1.74 14.62 16.20
C ALA A 627 0.76 15.56 15.48
N ALA A 628 1.26 16.47 14.63
CA ALA A 628 0.42 17.36 13.83
C ALA A 628 -0.48 16.57 12.85
N GLN A 629 0.12 15.57 12.19
CA GLN A 629 -0.55 14.62 11.30
C GLN A 629 -1.70 13.88 11.99
N LEU A 630 -1.47 13.35 13.19
CA LEU A 630 -2.52 12.71 13.99
C LEU A 630 -3.61 13.67 14.45
N ALA A 631 -3.24 14.87 14.86
CA ALA A 631 -4.22 15.87 15.26
C ALA A 631 -5.13 16.26 14.09
N ALA A 632 -4.55 16.42 12.90
CA ALA A 632 -5.29 16.66 11.66
C ALA A 632 -6.19 15.46 11.31
N ALA A 633 -5.68 14.23 11.36
CA ALA A 633 -6.47 13.02 11.13
C ALA A 633 -7.68 12.91 12.09
N GLY A 634 -7.46 13.22 13.37
CA GLY A 634 -8.52 13.24 14.38
C GLY A 634 -9.57 14.32 14.12
N ARG A 635 -9.18 15.50 13.63
CA ARG A 635 -10.12 16.56 13.23
C ARG A 635 -10.90 16.21 11.97
N LEU A 636 -10.22 15.66 10.96
CA LEU A 636 -10.84 15.14 9.74
C LEU A 636 -11.87 14.06 10.07
N SER A 637 -11.54 13.13 10.96
CA SER A 637 -12.47 12.07 11.37
C SER A 637 -13.74 12.63 12.03
N ARG A 638 -13.65 13.72 12.81
CA ARG A 638 -14.84 14.36 13.42
C ARG A 638 -15.79 14.99 12.42
N ILE A 639 -15.27 15.45 11.28
CA ILE A 639 -16.10 15.98 10.18
C ILE A 639 -16.53 14.89 9.20
N GLY A 640 -16.26 13.61 9.49
CA GLY A 640 -16.64 12.49 8.64
C GLY A 640 -15.65 12.19 7.50
N ALA A 641 -14.39 12.62 7.60
CA ALA A 641 -13.31 12.29 6.68
C ALA A 641 -12.32 11.32 7.37
N LEU A 642 -12.48 10.02 7.15
CA LEU A 642 -11.64 8.99 7.74
C LEU A 642 -10.34 8.83 6.94
N VAL A 643 -9.21 9.15 7.56
CA VAL A 643 -7.89 9.03 6.94
C VAL A 643 -7.31 7.65 7.21
N ARG A 644 -7.08 6.85 6.16
CA ARG A 644 -6.47 5.51 6.24
C ARG A 644 -4.95 5.59 6.30
N ASN A 645 -4.36 6.53 5.57
CA ASN A 645 -2.94 6.79 5.59
C ASN A 645 -2.66 8.24 6.00
N VAL A 646 -2.22 8.42 7.25
CA VAL A 646 -1.96 9.75 7.83
C VAL A 646 -0.88 10.52 7.04
N ARG A 647 0.03 9.82 6.36
CA ARG A 647 1.05 10.45 5.52
C ARG A 647 0.45 11.18 4.31
N ASN A 648 -0.73 10.78 3.85
CA ASN A 648 -1.38 11.34 2.66
C ASN A 648 -2.16 12.63 2.95
N ILE A 649 -2.33 13.01 4.23
CA ILE A 649 -2.88 14.33 4.64
C ILE A 649 -1.99 15.47 4.11
N GLU A 650 -0.68 15.24 4.05
CA GLU A 650 0.25 16.22 3.49
C GLU A 650 0.03 16.42 1.98
N ALA A 651 -0.18 15.34 1.24
CA ALA A 651 -0.46 15.39 -0.19
C ALA A 651 -1.81 16.07 -0.44
N LEU A 652 -2.81 15.83 0.42
CA LEU A 652 -4.12 16.47 0.38
C LEU A 652 -4.01 18.00 0.50
N GLY A 653 -3.18 18.49 1.41
CA GLY A 653 -2.91 19.92 1.56
C GLY A 653 -2.24 20.56 0.34
N ARG A 654 -1.66 19.75 -0.55
CA ARG A 654 -0.99 20.19 -1.77
C ARG A 654 -1.82 20.01 -3.05
N VAL A 655 -3.03 19.49 -2.96
CA VAL A 655 -3.84 19.19 -4.15
C VAL A 655 -4.11 20.45 -4.96
N ASP A 656 -3.82 20.37 -6.26
CA ASP A 656 -4.05 21.40 -7.26
C ASP A 656 -5.30 21.11 -8.11
N VAL A 657 -5.56 19.83 -8.36
CA VAL A 657 -6.64 19.37 -9.24
C VAL A 657 -7.42 18.26 -8.55
N ILE A 658 -8.74 18.41 -8.49
CA ILE A 658 -9.65 17.37 -8.04
C ILE A 658 -10.45 16.85 -9.23
N CYS A 659 -10.27 15.58 -9.54
CA CYS A 659 -11.09 14.84 -10.48
C CYS A 659 -12.30 14.29 -9.73
N LEU A 660 -13.50 14.67 -10.15
CA LEU A 660 -14.77 14.27 -9.55
C LEU A 660 -15.49 13.32 -10.52
N ASP A 661 -15.87 12.14 -10.04
CA ASP A 661 -16.89 11.36 -10.73
C ASP A 661 -18.25 12.08 -10.69
N LYS A 662 -19.14 11.80 -11.64
CA LYS A 662 -20.47 12.41 -11.67
C LYS A 662 -21.44 11.66 -10.77
N THR A 663 -21.55 10.35 -10.96
CA THR A 663 -22.59 9.52 -10.34
C THR A 663 -22.23 9.29 -8.88
N GLY A 664 -23.16 9.51 -7.96
CA GLY A 664 -22.96 9.31 -6.51
C GLY A 664 -21.99 10.28 -5.82
N THR A 665 -21.14 10.98 -6.57
CA THR A 665 -20.23 12.03 -6.08
C THR A 665 -20.86 13.42 -6.20
N LEU A 666 -21.02 13.97 -7.42
CA LEU A 666 -21.69 15.26 -7.65
C LEU A 666 -23.22 15.16 -7.60
N THR A 667 -23.72 13.99 -7.95
CA THR A 667 -25.14 13.63 -7.90
C THR A 667 -25.42 12.78 -6.68
N GLU A 668 -26.70 12.58 -6.37
CA GLU A 668 -27.10 11.79 -5.21
C GLU A 668 -26.91 10.28 -5.42
N GLY A 669 -26.64 9.84 -6.66
CA GLY A 669 -26.46 8.43 -7.02
C GLY A 669 -27.76 7.65 -6.88
N ARG A 670 -28.90 8.34 -7.00
CA ARG A 670 -30.23 7.74 -6.94
C ARG A 670 -31.01 8.12 -8.18
N VAL A 671 -31.54 7.10 -8.85
CA VAL A 671 -32.45 7.31 -9.97
C VAL A 671 -33.80 7.77 -9.40
N GLU A 672 -34.31 8.88 -9.92
CA GLU A 672 -35.63 9.41 -9.59
C GLU A 672 -36.42 9.69 -10.87
N LEU A 673 -37.71 9.40 -10.86
CA LEU A 673 -38.61 9.81 -11.92
C LEU A 673 -38.84 11.33 -11.79
N ASP A 674 -38.61 12.10 -12.84
CA ASP A 674 -38.79 13.57 -12.80
C ASP A 674 -39.87 14.03 -13.80
N VAL A 675 -39.95 13.36 -14.96
CA VAL A 675 -40.80 13.80 -16.06
C VAL A 675 -41.61 12.66 -16.64
N VAL A 676 -42.85 12.97 -17.01
CA VAL A 676 -43.74 12.09 -17.78
C VAL A 676 -44.19 12.88 -19.01
N SER A 677 -44.17 12.26 -20.18
CA SER A 677 -44.59 12.91 -21.44
C SER A 677 -45.55 12.02 -22.19
N ASP A 678 -46.62 12.61 -22.72
CA ASP A 678 -47.58 11.95 -23.62
C ASP A 678 -47.06 11.84 -25.07
N GLY A 679 -45.76 12.07 -25.31
CA GLY A 679 -45.15 12.08 -26.63
C GLY A 679 -45.02 13.48 -27.25
N TYR A 680 -45.62 14.51 -26.64
CA TYR A 680 -45.54 15.89 -27.13
C TYR A 680 -44.99 16.85 -26.08
N ARG A 681 -45.58 16.84 -24.87
CA ARG A 681 -45.19 17.78 -23.81
C ARG A 681 -44.68 17.04 -22.59
N PRO A 682 -43.47 17.35 -22.10
CA PRO A 682 -43.00 16.85 -20.82
C PRO A 682 -43.69 17.59 -19.68
N LYS A 683 -44.19 16.85 -18.70
CA LYS A 683 -44.78 17.35 -17.45
C LYS A 683 -44.00 16.83 -16.25
N ARG A 684 -43.73 17.71 -15.28
CA ARG A 684 -43.11 17.31 -14.01
C ARG A 684 -44.14 16.62 -13.11
N LEU A 685 -43.66 15.86 -12.12
CA LEU A 685 -44.52 15.08 -11.21
C LEU A 685 -45.63 15.90 -10.51
N GLY A 686 -45.37 17.17 -10.18
CA GLY A 686 -46.36 18.06 -9.56
C GLY A 686 -47.47 18.56 -10.49
N GLU A 687 -47.33 18.38 -11.80
CA GLU A 687 -48.24 18.89 -12.85
C GLU A 687 -48.99 17.78 -13.58
N LEU A 688 -48.99 16.55 -13.05
CA LEU A 688 -49.53 15.38 -13.72
C LEU A 688 -51.07 15.34 -13.70
N GLU A 689 -51.66 15.48 -14.88
CA GLU A 689 -53.08 15.21 -15.17
C GLU A 689 -53.41 13.70 -15.15
N SER A 690 -54.70 13.35 -15.23
CA SER A 690 -55.21 11.96 -15.21
C SER A 690 -54.53 11.05 -16.24
N LYS A 691 -54.35 11.53 -17.48
CA LYS A 691 -53.69 10.78 -18.56
C LYS A 691 -52.24 10.38 -18.23
N HIS A 692 -51.48 11.26 -17.57
CA HIS A 692 -50.11 10.98 -17.17
C HIS A 692 -50.04 9.97 -16.03
N ARG A 693 -51.02 10.00 -15.11
CA ARG A 693 -51.13 8.99 -14.05
C ARG A 693 -51.52 7.62 -14.60
N ALA A 694 -52.34 7.56 -15.65
CA ALA A 694 -52.65 6.32 -16.36
C ALA A 694 -51.41 5.72 -17.07
N LEU A 695 -50.59 6.58 -17.70
CA LEU A 695 -49.28 6.20 -18.26
C LEU A 695 -48.33 5.67 -17.18
N LEU A 696 -48.27 6.32 -16.02
CA LEU A 696 -47.48 5.84 -14.87
C LEU A 696 -47.98 4.48 -14.36
N GLY A 697 -49.30 4.30 -14.31
CA GLY A 697 -49.94 3.01 -14.02
C GLY A 697 -49.54 1.91 -15.00
N ALA A 698 -49.44 2.23 -16.29
CA ALA A 698 -48.95 1.30 -17.31
C ALA A 698 -47.47 0.97 -17.12
N ALA A 699 -46.63 1.96 -16.85
CA ALA A 699 -45.21 1.73 -16.56
C ALA A 699 -45.02 0.79 -15.36
N LEU A 700 -45.80 0.96 -14.28
CA LEU A 700 -45.77 0.10 -13.09
C LEU A 700 -46.18 -1.34 -13.40
N ARG A 701 -47.14 -1.56 -14.30
CA ARG A 701 -47.52 -2.91 -14.75
C ARG A 701 -46.35 -3.62 -15.47
N ALA A 702 -45.53 -2.87 -16.20
CA ALA A 702 -44.30 -3.35 -16.86
C ALA A 702 -43.04 -3.11 -15.98
N SER A 703 -43.13 -3.47 -14.70
CA SER A 703 -42.04 -3.40 -13.73
C SER A 703 -42.07 -4.62 -12.80
N GLU A 704 -40.93 -4.94 -12.17
CA GLU A 704 -40.85 -5.99 -11.13
C GLU A 704 -41.72 -5.65 -9.90
N ASP A 705 -42.24 -6.68 -9.21
CA ASP A 705 -43.12 -6.49 -8.06
C ASP A 705 -42.34 -6.10 -6.78
N GLY A 706 -42.68 -4.97 -6.18
CA GLY A 706 -42.24 -4.56 -4.83
C GLY A 706 -41.41 -3.27 -4.77
N ALA A 707 -41.18 -2.75 -3.56
CA ALA A 707 -40.36 -1.55 -3.33
C ALA A 707 -38.85 -1.85 -3.18
N SER A 708 -38.47 -3.14 -3.17
CA SER A 708 -37.10 -3.66 -3.02
C SER A 708 -36.67 -4.40 -4.29
N THR A 709 -36.91 -3.79 -5.45
CA THR A 709 -36.48 -4.31 -6.75
C THR A 709 -34.97 -4.22 -6.93
N SER A 710 -34.41 -5.14 -7.71
CA SER A 710 -32.98 -5.17 -8.03
C SER A 710 -32.57 -4.07 -9.02
N ASP A 711 -33.50 -3.60 -9.85
CA ASP A 711 -33.30 -2.47 -10.79
C ASP A 711 -33.61 -1.11 -10.12
N PRO A 712 -32.63 -0.20 -10.01
CA PRO A 712 -32.83 1.16 -9.50
C PRO A 712 -33.93 1.96 -10.20
N THR A 713 -34.17 1.68 -11.48
CA THR A 713 -35.15 2.38 -12.33
C THR A 713 -36.58 1.99 -11.97
N ASP A 714 -36.84 0.70 -11.80
CA ASP A 714 -38.13 0.18 -11.36
C ASP A 714 -38.42 0.59 -9.91
N GLY A 715 -37.39 0.59 -9.06
CA GLY A 715 -37.50 1.11 -7.69
C GLY A 715 -37.85 2.60 -7.65
N ALA A 716 -37.27 3.41 -8.55
CA ALA A 716 -37.58 4.83 -8.68
C ALA A 716 -39.04 5.07 -9.11
N LEU A 717 -39.49 4.28 -10.10
CA LEU A 717 -40.86 4.31 -10.58
C LEU A 717 -41.87 3.92 -9.50
N ALA A 718 -41.60 2.85 -8.74
CA ALA A 718 -42.43 2.41 -7.63
C ALA A 718 -42.53 3.46 -6.51
N ARG A 719 -41.42 4.11 -6.15
CA ARG A 719 -41.42 5.21 -5.15
C ARG A 719 -42.27 6.39 -5.61
N ALA A 720 -42.07 6.85 -6.84
CA ALA A 720 -42.85 7.97 -7.40
C ALA A 720 -44.34 7.64 -7.49
N ALA A 721 -44.69 6.40 -7.80
CA ALA A 721 -46.06 5.93 -7.82
C ALA A 721 -46.74 5.98 -6.45
N VAL A 722 -46.03 5.56 -5.39
CA VAL A 722 -46.52 5.67 -4.01
C VAL A 722 -46.73 7.13 -3.61
N GLU A 723 -45.79 8.02 -3.93
CA GLU A 723 -45.88 9.45 -3.63
C GLU A 723 -47.08 10.11 -4.31
N LEU A 724 -47.38 9.71 -5.56
CA LEU A 724 -48.47 10.26 -6.36
C LEU A 724 -49.82 9.55 -6.17
N GLY A 725 -49.88 8.52 -5.31
CA GLY A 725 -51.08 7.72 -5.08
C GLY A 725 -51.52 6.89 -6.31
N VAL A 726 -50.57 6.50 -7.16
CA VAL A 726 -50.82 5.69 -8.37
C VAL A 726 -50.58 4.21 -8.06
N ALA A 727 -51.65 3.42 -8.10
CA ALA A 727 -51.57 1.96 -7.95
C ALA A 727 -51.33 1.27 -9.30
N LEU A 728 -50.88 0.01 -9.26
CA LEU A 728 -50.71 -0.84 -10.46
C LEU A 728 -52.03 -1.00 -11.27
N GLN A 729 -53.18 -0.90 -10.60
CA GLN A 729 -54.52 -0.95 -11.20
C GLN A 729 -54.98 0.40 -11.78
N HIS A 730 -54.19 1.47 -11.67
CA HIS A 730 -54.57 2.79 -12.16
C HIS A 730 -54.68 2.78 -13.70
N GLY A 731 -55.81 3.26 -14.23
CA GLY A 731 -56.16 3.17 -15.65
C GLY A 731 -56.70 1.81 -16.12
N ARG A 732 -56.57 0.72 -15.32
CA ARG A 732 -57.09 -0.63 -15.62
C ARG A 732 -57.55 -1.31 -14.33
N SER A 733 -58.80 -1.04 -13.93
CA SER A 733 -59.38 -1.56 -12.69
C SER A 733 -59.39 -3.09 -12.66
N GLY A 734 -59.01 -3.69 -11.53
CA GLY A 734 -59.01 -5.15 -11.35
C GLY A 734 -57.90 -5.89 -12.10
N PHE A 735 -56.90 -5.19 -12.64
CA PHE A 735 -55.74 -5.82 -13.31
C PHE A 735 -55.00 -6.78 -12.37
N ARG A 736 -54.71 -7.98 -12.86
CA ARG A 736 -53.85 -8.99 -12.23
C ARG A 736 -52.74 -9.41 -13.19
N LYS A 737 -51.50 -9.38 -12.71
CA LYS A 737 -50.32 -9.86 -13.45
C LYS A 737 -50.39 -11.38 -13.59
N ALA A 738 -50.22 -11.90 -14.82
CA ALA A 738 -50.29 -13.32 -15.13
C ALA A 738 -48.91 -13.91 -15.44
N SER A 739 -48.12 -13.25 -16.30
CA SER A 739 -46.75 -13.64 -16.63
C SER A 739 -45.92 -12.42 -17.00
N GLU A 740 -44.61 -12.49 -16.78
CA GLU A 740 -43.69 -11.40 -17.12
C GLU A 740 -42.43 -11.91 -17.83
N ARG A 741 -41.83 -11.00 -18.60
CA ARG A 741 -40.50 -11.11 -19.19
C ARG A 741 -39.69 -9.93 -18.64
N PRO A 742 -38.80 -10.18 -17.65
CA PRO A 742 -37.97 -9.14 -17.05
C PRO A 742 -37.13 -8.40 -18.08
N PHE A 743 -36.52 -7.28 -17.71
CA PHE A 743 -35.65 -6.57 -18.66
C PHE A 743 -34.37 -7.37 -18.97
N GLU A 744 -34.00 -7.45 -20.25
CA GLU A 744 -32.70 -7.95 -20.71
C GLU A 744 -32.07 -6.93 -21.66
N ALA A 745 -30.79 -6.61 -21.48
CA ALA A 745 -30.10 -5.58 -22.26
C ALA A 745 -30.12 -5.85 -23.77
N GLY A 746 -30.01 -7.12 -24.19
CA GLY A 746 -30.09 -7.51 -25.61
C GLY A 746 -31.48 -7.36 -26.23
N ARG A 747 -32.55 -7.42 -25.41
CA ARG A 747 -33.95 -7.23 -25.84
C ARG A 747 -34.40 -5.78 -25.77
N GLY A 748 -33.89 -5.02 -24.80
CA GLY A 748 -34.17 -3.59 -24.66
C GLY A 748 -35.55 -3.24 -24.10
N PHE A 749 -36.34 -4.21 -23.61
CA PHE A 749 -37.64 -3.97 -22.97
C PHE A 749 -38.01 -5.02 -21.90
N HIS A 750 -38.89 -4.61 -20.98
CA HIS A 750 -39.64 -5.43 -20.02
C HIS A 750 -41.08 -5.55 -20.53
N ALA A 751 -41.63 -6.76 -20.57
CA ALA A 751 -43.01 -7.00 -20.98
C ALA A 751 -43.80 -7.80 -19.95
N THR A 752 -45.03 -7.38 -19.68
CA THR A 752 -45.94 -8.04 -18.73
C THR A 752 -47.27 -8.34 -19.39
N LEU A 753 -47.72 -9.58 -19.24
CA LEU A 753 -49.08 -9.99 -19.57
C LEU A 753 -49.92 -10.03 -18.30
N GLY A 754 -51.08 -9.39 -18.34
CA GLY A 754 -52.06 -9.48 -17.27
C GLY A 754 -53.49 -9.47 -17.78
N THR A 755 -54.43 -9.60 -16.86
CA THR A 755 -55.86 -9.73 -17.16
C THR A 755 -56.68 -8.81 -16.28
N THR A 756 -57.70 -8.19 -16.86
CA THR A 756 -58.83 -7.58 -16.12
C THR A 756 -60.03 -8.52 -16.20
N ALA A 757 -61.18 -8.10 -15.66
CA ALA A 757 -62.42 -8.88 -15.79
C ALA A 757 -62.90 -9.05 -17.24
N THR A 758 -62.45 -8.19 -18.17
CA THR A 758 -62.98 -8.10 -19.54
C THR A 758 -61.90 -8.21 -20.62
N GLU A 759 -60.61 -8.04 -20.29
CA GLU A 759 -59.53 -7.93 -21.28
C GLU A 759 -58.26 -8.66 -20.84
N ARG A 760 -57.49 -9.13 -21.82
CA ARG A 760 -56.07 -9.49 -21.69
C ARG A 760 -55.22 -8.32 -22.16
N ILE A 761 -54.23 -7.93 -21.38
CA ILE A 761 -53.44 -6.72 -21.59
C ILE A 761 -51.96 -7.07 -21.56
N LEU A 762 -51.27 -6.79 -22.66
CA LEU A 762 -49.81 -6.81 -22.76
C LEU A 762 -49.30 -5.39 -22.55
N THR A 763 -48.46 -5.15 -21.55
CA THR A 763 -47.81 -3.86 -21.28
C THR A 763 -46.31 -3.99 -21.44
N VAL A 764 -45.70 -3.06 -22.17
CA VAL A 764 -44.28 -3.06 -22.50
C VAL A 764 -43.67 -1.72 -22.11
N LYS A 765 -42.49 -1.78 -21.47
CA LYS A 765 -41.65 -0.63 -21.14
C LYS A 765 -40.23 -0.90 -21.58
N GLY A 766 -39.59 0.04 -22.28
CA GLY A 766 -38.25 -0.19 -22.81
C GLY A 766 -37.64 1.02 -23.51
N ALA A 767 -36.55 0.78 -24.23
CA ALA A 767 -35.88 1.81 -25.04
C ALA A 767 -36.86 2.40 -26.08
N PRO A 768 -36.92 3.73 -26.25
CA PRO A 768 -37.81 4.40 -27.20
C PRO A 768 -37.79 3.78 -28.60
N GLU A 769 -36.60 3.63 -29.16
CA GLU A 769 -36.36 3.13 -30.51
C GLU A 769 -36.71 1.65 -30.70
N VAL A 770 -36.89 0.90 -29.60
CA VAL A 770 -37.31 -0.50 -29.60
C VAL A 770 -38.83 -0.58 -29.48
N VAL A 771 -39.41 0.07 -28.48
CA VAL A 771 -40.85 0.01 -28.19
C VAL A 771 -41.68 0.66 -29.30
N ILE A 772 -41.21 1.78 -29.87
CA ILE A 772 -41.90 2.48 -30.96
C ILE A 772 -42.00 1.61 -32.22
N ARG A 773 -41.03 0.71 -32.47
CA ARG A 773 -41.09 -0.21 -33.63
C ARG A 773 -42.21 -1.24 -33.53
N PHE A 774 -42.62 -1.59 -32.31
CA PHE A 774 -43.71 -2.54 -32.07
C PHE A 774 -45.09 -1.85 -32.03
N ALA A 775 -45.13 -0.52 -32.05
CA ALA A 775 -46.36 0.25 -32.01
C ALA A 775 -46.96 0.45 -33.41
N THR A 776 -48.25 0.12 -33.56
CA THR A 776 -49.03 0.42 -34.78
C THR A 776 -49.91 1.64 -34.60
N ASP A 777 -50.20 1.98 -33.35
CA ASP A 777 -51.13 3.04 -32.99
C ASP A 777 -50.54 3.90 -31.86
N LEU A 778 -51.07 5.09 -31.69
CA LEU A 778 -50.68 6.09 -30.70
C LEU A 778 -51.94 6.53 -29.96
N ARG A 779 -51.86 6.64 -28.63
CA ARG A 779 -52.93 7.26 -27.84
C ARG A 779 -52.74 8.78 -27.81
N ARG A 780 -53.67 9.52 -28.40
CA ARG A 780 -53.68 10.99 -28.44
C ARG A 780 -55.01 11.50 -27.90
N ASP A 781 -54.97 12.28 -26.81
CA ASP A 781 -56.15 12.90 -26.19
C ASP A 781 -57.32 11.91 -25.96
N ASP A 782 -56.98 10.71 -25.44
CA ASP A 782 -57.87 9.55 -25.22
C ASP A 782 -58.42 8.83 -26.47
N GLU A 783 -58.03 9.26 -27.67
CA GLU A 783 -58.30 8.57 -28.94
C GLU A 783 -57.10 7.71 -29.38
N ILE A 784 -57.37 6.59 -30.06
CA ILE A 784 -56.34 5.74 -30.67
C ILE A 784 -56.26 6.09 -32.15
N VAL A 785 -55.10 6.60 -32.58
CA VAL A 785 -54.83 6.99 -33.96
C VAL A 785 -53.70 6.13 -34.55
N PRO A 786 -53.71 5.82 -35.87
CA PRO A 786 -52.63 5.08 -36.51
C PRO A 786 -51.29 5.81 -36.38
N LEU A 787 -50.23 5.08 -36.04
CA LEU A 787 -48.87 5.61 -35.97
C LEU A 787 -48.19 5.49 -37.33
N ASP A 788 -48.04 6.61 -38.04
CA ASP A 788 -47.29 6.66 -39.30
C ASP A 788 -45.77 6.82 -39.08
N LEU A 789 -44.98 6.59 -40.14
CA LEU A 789 -43.52 6.67 -40.09
C LEU A 789 -43.01 8.07 -39.70
N ALA A 790 -43.72 9.13 -40.11
CA ALA A 790 -43.35 10.51 -39.80
C ALA A 790 -43.54 10.82 -38.30
N THR A 791 -44.65 10.36 -37.72
CA THR A 791 -44.94 10.52 -36.29
C THR A 791 -44.01 9.65 -35.45
N ALA A 792 -43.71 8.42 -35.88
CA ALA A 792 -42.73 7.57 -35.21
C ALA A 792 -41.33 8.22 -35.20
N ALA A 793 -40.92 8.88 -36.29
CA ALA A 793 -39.67 9.64 -36.32
C ALA A 793 -39.69 10.84 -35.37
N ALA A 794 -40.82 11.59 -35.31
CA ALA A 794 -40.98 12.71 -34.39
C ALA A 794 -40.94 12.28 -32.91
N LEU A 795 -41.53 11.13 -32.57
CA LEU A 795 -41.47 10.58 -31.21
C LEU A 795 -40.04 10.20 -30.80
N ASN A 796 -39.27 9.58 -31.71
CA ASN A 796 -37.86 9.28 -31.47
C ASN A 796 -37.03 10.56 -31.30
N GLN A 797 -37.30 11.60 -32.10
CA GLN A 797 -36.65 12.91 -31.95
C GLN A 797 -36.97 13.54 -30.58
N HIS A 798 -38.22 13.52 -30.16
CA HIS A 798 -38.63 14.02 -28.83
C HIS A 798 -37.97 13.25 -27.68
N ALA A 799 -37.84 11.92 -27.80
CA ALA A 799 -37.10 11.12 -26.84
C ALA A 799 -35.60 11.51 -26.79
N SER A 800 -35.00 11.81 -27.95
CA SER A 800 -33.62 12.32 -28.02
C SER A 800 -33.48 13.69 -27.34
N GLU A 801 -34.42 14.62 -27.55
CA GLU A 801 -34.44 15.94 -26.90
C GLU A 801 -34.54 15.83 -25.36
N LEU A 802 -35.36 14.89 -24.86
CA LEU A 802 -35.40 14.59 -23.43
C LEU A 802 -34.07 13.99 -22.94
N GLY A 803 -33.43 13.14 -23.73
CA GLY A 803 -32.07 12.64 -23.46
C GLY A 803 -31.02 13.75 -23.38
N GLU A 804 -31.07 14.72 -24.29
CA GLU A 804 -30.18 15.89 -24.29
C GLU A 804 -30.35 16.76 -23.05
N ARG A 805 -31.55 16.80 -22.48
CA ARG A 805 -31.85 17.47 -21.20
C ARG A 805 -31.43 16.68 -19.97
N GLY A 806 -30.75 15.54 -20.14
CA GLY A 806 -30.20 14.72 -19.08
C GLY A 806 -31.15 13.66 -18.53
N TYR A 807 -32.25 13.34 -19.23
CA TYR A 807 -33.16 12.30 -18.82
C TYR A 807 -32.79 10.94 -19.41
N ARG A 808 -32.83 9.88 -18.60
CA ARG A 808 -32.93 8.51 -19.09
C ARG A 808 -34.39 8.24 -19.44
N VAL A 809 -34.69 8.10 -20.73
CA VAL A 809 -36.07 8.02 -21.24
C VAL A 809 -36.45 6.57 -21.52
N LEU A 810 -37.63 6.15 -21.05
CA LEU A 810 -38.25 4.88 -21.44
C LEU A 810 -39.60 5.15 -22.11
N ALA A 811 -39.88 4.41 -23.18
CA ALA A 811 -41.19 4.39 -23.82
C ALA A 811 -42.08 3.33 -23.17
N VAL A 812 -43.37 3.63 -23.09
CA VAL A 812 -44.40 2.73 -22.57
C VAL A 812 -45.48 2.54 -23.64
N ALA A 813 -45.84 1.29 -23.87
CA ALA A 813 -46.89 0.93 -24.82
C ALA A 813 -47.72 -0.24 -24.29
N GLU A 814 -48.98 -0.33 -24.70
CA GLU A 814 -49.87 -1.43 -24.30
C GLU A 814 -50.68 -1.97 -25.47
N ARG A 815 -51.10 -3.23 -25.37
CA ARG A 815 -52.09 -3.84 -26.26
C ARG A 815 -53.14 -4.54 -25.41
N ALA A 816 -54.40 -4.12 -25.55
CA ALA A 816 -55.54 -4.72 -24.87
C ALA A 816 -56.41 -5.46 -25.88
N VAL A 817 -56.81 -6.69 -25.56
CA VAL A 817 -57.73 -7.50 -26.36
C VAL A 817 -58.85 -8.04 -25.46
N PRO A 818 -60.11 -8.15 -25.94
CA PRO A 818 -61.18 -8.77 -25.17
C PRO A 818 -60.80 -10.19 -24.71
N ILE A 819 -61.23 -10.58 -23.51
CA ILE A 819 -60.85 -11.88 -22.94
C ILE A 819 -61.28 -13.07 -23.81
N ASP A 820 -62.43 -12.92 -24.48
CA ASP A 820 -63.04 -13.93 -25.36
C ASP A 820 -62.50 -13.89 -26.80
N ALA A 821 -61.60 -12.95 -27.12
CA ALA A 821 -61.01 -12.88 -28.45
C ALA A 821 -59.97 -14.01 -28.64
N ASP A 822 -59.99 -14.68 -29.79
CA ASP A 822 -59.00 -15.71 -30.17
C ASP A 822 -57.68 -15.07 -30.64
N VAL A 823 -57.06 -14.30 -29.75
CA VAL A 823 -55.80 -13.60 -30.00
C VAL A 823 -54.83 -13.94 -28.87
N GLU A 824 -53.75 -14.62 -29.19
CA GLU A 824 -52.68 -14.89 -28.23
C GLU A 824 -51.76 -13.67 -28.10
N LEU A 825 -51.43 -13.30 -26.86
CA LEU A 825 -50.49 -12.22 -26.56
C LEU A 825 -49.22 -12.84 -25.98
N ASP A 826 -48.15 -12.85 -26.77
CA ASP A 826 -46.84 -13.32 -26.32
C ASP A 826 -45.99 -12.14 -25.80
N PRO A 827 -45.63 -12.10 -24.51
CA PRO A 827 -44.72 -11.09 -23.98
C PRO A 827 -43.29 -11.19 -24.53
N SER A 828 -42.92 -12.29 -25.19
CA SER A 828 -41.61 -12.51 -25.81
C SER A 828 -41.51 -11.88 -27.22
N ALA A 829 -42.66 -11.69 -27.89
CA ALA A 829 -42.77 -11.13 -29.24
C ALA A 829 -43.89 -10.07 -29.30
N PRO A 830 -43.70 -8.90 -28.68
CA PRO A 830 -44.71 -7.85 -28.67
C PRO A 830 -44.92 -7.25 -30.06
N GLU A 831 -46.18 -7.15 -30.49
CA GLU A 831 -46.58 -6.54 -31.77
C GLU A 831 -47.91 -5.80 -31.63
N LYS A 832 -48.17 -4.87 -32.55
CA LYS A 832 -49.43 -4.10 -32.64
C LYS A 832 -49.76 -3.35 -31.35
N LEU A 833 -48.75 -2.74 -30.74
CA LEU A 833 -48.91 -1.99 -29.51
C LEU A 833 -49.51 -0.60 -29.78
N VAL A 834 -50.15 -0.04 -28.77
CA VAL A 834 -50.56 1.37 -28.71
C VAL A 834 -49.51 2.11 -27.87
N PHE A 835 -48.78 3.03 -28.48
CA PHE A 835 -47.84 3.90 -27.78
C PHE A 835 -48.59 4.85 -26.83
N LEU A 836 -48.18 4.90 -25.57
CA LEU A 836 -48.83 5.72 -24.53
C LEU A 836 -48.04 6.97 -24.17
N GLY A 837 -46.71 6.91 -24.23
CA GLY A 837 -45.85 8.03 -23.86
C GLY A 837 -44.48 7.61 -23.35
N PHE A 838 -43.77 8.60 -22.83
CA PHE A 838 -42.43 8.47 -22.25
C PHE A 838 -42.44 8.75 -20.75
N ILE A 839 -41.54 8.07 -20.05
CA ILE A 839 -41.16 8.42 -18.69
C ILE A 839 -39.66 8.72 -18.66
N GLY A 840 -39.28 9.81 -18.00
CA GLY A 840 -37.91 10.28 -17.93
C GLY A 840 -37.41 10.28 -16.49
N PHE A 841 -36.31 9.58 -16.29
CA PHE A 841 -35.60 9.49 -15.02
C PHE A 841 -34.39 10.42 -15.04
N ARG A 842 -34.01 10.96 -13.88
CA ARG A 842 -32.75 11.68 -13.71
C ARG A 842 -32.05 11.22 -12.44
N ASP A 843 -30.75 11.47 -12.39
CA ASP A 843 -29.95 11.41 -11.17
C ASP A 843 -29.75 12.86 -10.71
N PRO A 844 -30.44 13.33 -9.66
CA PRO A 844 -30.41 14.73 -9.28
C PRO A 844 -29.02 15.13 -8.76
N VAL A 845 -28.60 16.33 -9.14
CA VAL A 845 -27.41 16.97 -8.60
C VAL A 845 -27.64 17.29 -7.13
N ARG A 846 -26.66 17.04 -6.27
CA ARG A 846 -26.80 17.40 -4.84
C ARG A 846 -26.96 18.90 -4.74
N ALA A 847 -27.92 19.36 -3.92
CA ALA A 847 -28.19 20.78 -3.72
C ALA A 847 -26.95 21.59 -3.28
N THR A 848 -25.95 20.93 -2.68
CA THR A 848 -24.72 21.55 -2.18
C THR A 848 -23.51 21.41 -3.12
N SER A 849 -23.62 20.66 -4.22
CA SER A 849 -22.51 20.42 -5.16
C SER A 849 -21.98 21.70 -5.79
N ALA A 850 -22.86 22.59 -6.29
CA ALA A 850 -22.45 23.86 -6.89
C ALA A 850 -21.65 24.73 -5.88
N ARG A 851 -22.15 24.82 -4.65
CA ARG A 851 -21.46 25.54 -3.58
C ARG A 851 -20.10 24.91 -3.25
N ALA A 852 -20.02 23.58 -3.17
CA ALA A 852 -18.76 22.91 -2.88
C ALA A 852 -17.72 23.11 -3.98
N VAL A 853 -18.13 23.05 -5.26
CA VAL A 853 -17.26 23.36 -6.40
C VAL A 853 -16.78 24.80 -6.34
N ALA A 854 -17.66 25.76 -6.02
CA ALA A 854 -17.27 27.15 -5.83
C ALA A 854 -16.29 27.34 -4.66
N GLU A 855 -16.48 26.65 -3.54
CA GLU A 855 -15.55 26.68 -2.39
C GLU A 855 -14.17 26.10 -2.75
N LEU A 856 -14.13 25.03 -3.57
CA LEU A 856 -12.88 24.45 -4.09
C LEU A 856 -12.18 25.39 -5.07
N ALA A 857 -12.94 26.01 -5.99
CA ALA A 857 -12.41 26.98 -6.94
C ALA A 857 -11.85 28.23 -6.23
N ALA A 858 -12.56 28.74 -5.22
CA ALA A 858 -12.07 29.82 -4.36
C ALA A 858 -10.80 29.42 -3.58
N ALA A 859 -10.60 28.12 -3.34
CA ALA A 859 -9.38 27.59 -2.74
C ALA A 859 -8.22 27.39 -3.74
N GLY A 860 -8.36 27.89 -4.98
CA GLY A 860 -7.39 27.74 -6.06
C GLY A 860 -7.26 26.31 -6.59
N ILE A 861 -8.25 25.46 -6.33
CA ILE A 861 -8.26 24.06 -6.76
C ILE A 861 -9.08 23.97 -8.04
N ARG A 862 -8.50 23.41 -9.09
CA ARG A 862 -9.20 23.14 -10.33
C ARG A 862 -10.03 21.87 -10.18
N THR A 863 -11.33 21.95 -10.46
CA THR A 863 -12.22 20.79 -10.51
C THR A 863 -12.37 20.30 -11.95
N VAL A 864 -12.31 18.98 -12.13
CA VAL A 864 -12.47 18.32 -13.43
C VAL A 864 -13.53 17.22 -13.26
N MET A 865 -14.53 17.18 -14.13
CA MET A 865 -15.52 16.10 -14.13
C MET A 865 -15.07 14.97 -15.05
N ILE A 866 -15.10 13.72 -14.58
CA ILE A 866 -14.81 12.53 -15.38
C ILE A 866 -15.98 11.58 -15.26
N THR A 867 -16.68 11.29 -16.36
CA THR A 867 -17.90 10.47 -16.33
C THR A 867 -18.03 9.52 -17.52
N GLY A 868 -18.71 8.39 -17.30
CA GLY A 868 -19.13 7.46 -18.35
C GLY A 868 -20.38 7.92 -19.11
N ASP A 869 -21.05 8.97 -18.64
CA ASP A 869 -22.32 9.44 -19.20
C ASP A 869 -22.17 10.13 -20.57
N HIS A 870 -23.32 10.34 -21.21
CA HIS A 870 -23.40 11.07 -22.47
C HIS A 870 -22.82 12.49 -22.36
N PRO A 871 -22.14 13.02 -23.40
CA PRO A 871 -21.55 14.37 -23.34
C PRO A 871 -22.56 15.48 -23.07
N SER A 872 -23.78 15.39 -23.60
CA SER A 872 -24.85 16.35 -23.32
C SER A 872 -25.24 16.37 -21.84
N THR A 873 -25.48 15.20 -21.24
CA THR A 873 -25.81 15.05 -19.81
C THR A 873 -24.67 15.53 -18.93
N ALA A 874 -23.44 15.15 -19.24
CA ALA A 874 -22.25 15.58 -18.51
C ALA A 874 -22.09 17.09 -18.54
N LYS A 875 -22.32 17.73 -19.71
CA LYS A 875 -22.29 19.18 -19.88
C LYS A 875 -23.38 19.87 -19.06
N THR A 876 -24.63 19.40 -19.12
CA THR A 876 -25.74 19.97 -18.34
C THR A 876 -25.46 19.91 -16.83
N VAL A 877 -24.94 18.78 -16.33
CA VAL A 877 -24.57 18.66 -14.92
C VAL A 877 -23.39 19.57 -14.58
N ALA A 878 -22.40 19.70 -15.47
CA ALA A 878 -21.27 20.60 -15.29
C ALA A 878 -21.71 22.07 -15.23
N GLU A 879 -22.66 22.48 -16.06
CA GLU A 879 -23.26 23.82 -16.03
C GLU A 879 -24.10 24.05 -14.76
N GLU A 880 -24.88 23.05 -14.32
CA GLU A 880 -25.70 23.13 -13.11
C GLU A 880 -24.85 23.26 -11.82
N VAL A 881 -23.65 22.67 -11.79
CA VAL A 881 -22.69 22.84 -10.67
C VAL A 881 -21.70 23.99 -10.87
N GLU A 882 -21.86 24.80 -11.92
CA GLU A 882 -20.98 25.91 -12.28
C GLU A 882 -19.50 25.49 -12.40
N LEU A 883 -19.25 24.32 -12.99
CA LEU A 883 -17.91 23.76 -13.15
C LEU A 883 -17.06 24.65 -14.09
N PRO A 884 -15.85 25.08 -13.67
CA PRO A 884 -14.93 25.80 -14.55
C PRO A 884 -14.54 24.97 -15.78
N GLY A 885 -14.65 25.55 -16.98
CA GLY A 885 -14.33 24.84 -18.22
C GLY A 885 -15.42 23.85 -18.67
N SER A 886 -16.66 24.01 -18.19
CA SER A 886 -17.83 23.20 -18.58
C SER A 886 -18.12 23.26 -20.09
N GLU A 887 -17.66 24.32 -20.78
CA GLU A 887 -17.71 24.47 -22.23
C GLU A 887 -16.77 23.51 -22.99
N ASN A 888 -15.68 23.06 -22.34
CA ASN A 888 -14.65 22.24 -22.96
C ASN A 888 -14.85 20.77 -22.56
N VAL A 889 -15.70 20.08 -23.31
CA VAL A 889 -15.98 18.65 -23.17
C VAL A 889 -15.10 17.85 -24.12
N LEU A 890 -14.38 16.84 -23.61
CA LEU A 890 -13.66 15.86 -24.41
C LEU A 890 -14.30 14.48 -24.23
N THR A 891 -14.63 13.80 -25.32
CA THR A 891 -15.21 12.45 -25.26
C THR A 891 -14.13 11.37 -25.15
N GLY A 892 -14.49 10.20 -24.61
CA GLY A 892 -13.60 9.04 -24.57
C GLY A 892 -13.11 8.60 -25.97
N ALA A 893 -13.92 8.79 -27.01
CA ALA A 893 -13.53 8.49 -28.39
C ALA A 893 -12.44 9.46 -28.90
N GLU A 894 -12.60 10.76 -28.65
CA GLU A 894 -11.60 11.77 -29.01
C GLU A 894 -10.31 11.60 -28.19
N LEU A 895 -10.45 11.28 -26.90
CA LEU A 895 -9.32 10.99 -26.02
C LEU A 895 -8.46 9.84 -26.58
N ALA A 896 -9.08 8.79 -27.11
CA ALA A 896 -8.36 7.64 -27.68
C ALA A 896 -7.51 8.00 -28.91
N LEU A 897 -7.86 9.08 -29.62
CA LEU A 897 -7.12 9.55 -30.80
C LEU A 897 -5.92 10.42 -30.46
N LEU A 898 -5.85 10.98 -29.25
CA LEU A 898 -4.74 11.84 -28.83
C LEU A 898 -3.53 11.00 -28.41
N SER A 899 -2.33 11.44 -28.78
CA SER A 899 -1.08 10.93 -28.19
C SER A 899 -0.90 11.43 -26.73
N GLU A 900 0.00 10.81 -25.97
CA GLU A 900 0.31 11.24 -24.59
C GLU A 900 0.80 12.71 -24.55
N ASP A 901 1.66 13.13 -25.49
CA ASP A 901 2.21 14.49 -25.55
C ASP A 901 1.17 15.56 -25.98
N GLU A 902 0.19 15.18 -26.80
CA GLU A 902 -0.92 16.06 -27.17
C GLU A 902 -1.92 16.22 -26.03
N LEU A 903 -2.19 15.11 -25.32
CA LEU A 903 -3.03 15.13 -24.14
C LEU A 903 -2.41 16.00 -23.06
N ASP A 904 -1.12 15.82 -22.74
CA ASP A 904 -0.41 16.59 -21.71
C ASP A 904 -0.43 18.11 -21.98
N ARG A 905 -0.43 18.52 -23.26
CA ARG A 905 -0.53 19.96 -23.65
C ARG A 905 -1.95 20.53 -23.54
N ARG A 906 -2.98 19.72 -23.79
CA ARG A 906 -4.39 20.16 -23.81
C ARG A 906 -5.11 19.98 -22.48
N ILE A 907 -4.60 19.11 -21.61
CA ILE A 907 -5.31 18.68 -20.40
C ILE A 907 -5.61 19.81 -19.44
N ASP A 908 -4.84 20.91 -19.47
CA ASP A 908 -5.07 22.07 -18.63
C ASP A 908 -6.32 22.90 -19.01
N GLY A 909 -6.83 22.76 -20.23
CA GLY A 909 -8.02 23.49 -20.71
C GLY A 909 -9.34 22.72 -20.67
N ILE A 910 -9.33 21.41 -20.36
CA ILE A 910 -10.51 20.54 -20.43
C ILE A 910 -11.21 20.46 -19.06
N GLY A 911 -12.50 20.82 -18.98
CA GLY A 911 -13.26 20.75 -17.73
C GLY A 911 -14.04 19.45 -17.55
N VAL A 912 -14.48 18.83 -18.64
CA VAL A 912 -15.36 17.65 -18.61
C VAL A 912 -14.83 16.56 -19.54
N PHE A 913 -14.71 15.35 -19.03
CA PHE A 913 -14.47 14.15 -19.83
C PHE A 913 -15.71 13.25 -19.78
N ALA A 914 -16.30 12.95 -20.94
CA ALA A 914 -17.57 12.20 -21.05
C ALA A 914 -17.41 10.90 -21.86
N ARG A 915 -18.30 9.92 -21.67
CA ARG A 915 -18.19 8.56 -22.21
C ARG A 915 -16.80 7.93 -21.98
N VAL A 916 -16.25 8.16 -20.79
CA VAL A 916 -14.90 7.71 -20.41
C VAL A 916 -14.97 6.32 -19.81
N THR A 917 -14.13 5.42 -20.30
CA THR A 917 -13.96 4.07 -19.73
C THR A 917 -13.05 4.08 -18.49
N PRO A 918 -13.11 3.09 -17.59
CA PRO A 918 -12.22 3.04 -16.42
C PRO A 918 -10.71 3.19 -16.76
N PRO A 919 -10.14 2.54 -17.80
CA PRO A 919 -8.75 2.76 -18.20
C PRO A 919 -8.47 4.20 -18.64
N GLN A 920 -9.44 4.84 -19.28
CA GLN A 920 -9.30 6.24 -19.70
C GLN A 920 -9.32 7.20 -18.50
N LYS A 921 -10.03 6.89 -17.40
CA LYS A 921 -9.95 7.67 -16.15
C LYS A 921 -8.52 7.66 -15.59
N VAL A 922 -7.89 6.48 -15.57
CA VAL A 922 -6.47 6.31 -15.16
C VAL A 922 -5.54 7.13 -16.06
N ARG A 923 -5.76 7.09 -17.37
CA ARG A 923 -4.97 7.87 -18.34
C ARG A 923 -5.07 9.38 -18.11
N ILE A 924 -6.27 9.89 -17.83
CA ILE A 924 -6.49 11.31 -17.49
C ILE A 924 -5.72 11.69 -16.22
N VAL A 925 -5.80 10.87 -15.17
CA VAL A 925 -5.06 11.11 -13.91
C VAL A 925 -3.55 11.12 -14.14
N ARG A 926 -3.00 10.18 -14.93
CA ARG A 926 -1.56 10.16 -15.28
C ARG A 926 -1.14 11.41 -16.05
N ALA A 927 -1.92 11.84 -17.02
CA ALA A 927 -1.61 13.02 -17.81
C ALA A 927 -1.59 14.30 -16.96
N LEU A 928 -2.53 14.46 -16.02
CA LEU A 928 -2.49 15.56 -15.05
C LEU A 928 -1.25 15.50 -14.15
N GLN A 929 -0.86 14.30 -13.69
CA GLN A 929 0.35 14.12 -12.89
C GLN A 929 1.63 14.44 -13.69
N ARG A 930 1.72 14.05 -14.96
CA ARG A 930 2.85 14.37 -15.85
C ARG A 930 2.93 15.87 -16.17
N ALA A 931 1.79 16.55 -16.23
CA ALA A 931 1.72 18.01 -16.30
C ALA A 931 2.15 18.70 -14.98
N GLY A 932 2.62 17.95 -13.98
CA GLY A 932 3.15 18.47 -12.73
C GLY A 932 2.09 18.81 -11.68
N ARG A 933 0.83 18.42 -11.88
CA ARG A 933 -0.27 18.67 -10.93
C ARG A 933 -0.27 17.64 -9.81
N VAL A 934 -0.61 18.07 -8.59
CA VAL A 934 -0.99 17.15 -7.50
C VAL A 934 -2.47 16.83 -7.63
N VAL A 935 -2.79 15.59 -7.98
CA VAL A 935 -4.15 15.17 -8.37
C VAL A 935 -4.81 14.39 -7.23
N ALA A 936 -6.02 14.79 -6.86
CA ALA A 936 -6.94 13.94 -6.10
C ALA A 936 -8.04 13.39 -7.00
N MET A 937 -8.41 12.13 -6.81
CA MET A 937 -9.53 11.48 -7.51
C MET A 937 -10.60 11.12 -6.49
N VAL A 938 -11.84 11.54 -6.76
CA VAL A 938 -13.02 11.29 -5.93
C VAL A 938 -14.01 10.43 -6.70
N GLY A 939 -14.42 9.31 -6.12
CA GLY A 939 -15.46 8.44 -6.67
C GLY A 939 -16.08 7.54 -5.61
N ASP A 940 -17.15 6.85 -5.97
CA ASP A 940 -17.87 5.91 -5.09
C ASP A 940 -17.97 4.50 -5.71
N GLY A 941 -17.83 4.39 -7.04
CA GLY A 941 -17.97 3.15 -7.79
C GLY A 941 -16.69 2.31 -7.89
N ALA A 942 -16.86 1.01 -8.14
CA ALA A 942 -15.75 0.09 -8.39
C ALA A 942 -14.93 0.50 -9.62
N ASN A 943 -15.59 1.10 -10.62
CA ASN A 943 -15.00 1.65 -11.83
C ASN A 943 -13.97 2.77 -11.58
N ASP A 944 -14.03 3.43 -10.43
CA ASP A 944 -13.11 4.50 -10.06
C ASP A 944 -11.90 4.01 -9.26
N ALA A 945 -11.96 2.78 -8.73
CA ALA A 945 -10.94 2.24 -7.84
C ALA A 945 -9.50 2.32 -8.42
N PRO A 946 -9.25 2.01 -9.72
CA PRO A 946 -7.92 2.18 -10.30
C PRO A 946 -7.43 3.63 -10.32
N ALA A 947 -8.31 4.57 -10.69
CA ALA A 947 -7.98 6.00 -10.75
C ALA A 947 -7.80 6.60 -9.34
N ILE A 948 -8.63 6.20 -8.38
CA ILE A 948 -8.52 6.55 -6.96
C ILE A 948 -7.17 6.09 -6.41
N ARG A 949 -6.76 4.86 -6.70
CA ARG A 949 -5.49 4.29 -6.21
C ARG A 949 -4.25 4.94 -6.83
N LEU A 950 -4.33 5.34 -8.09
CA LEU A 950 -3.24 5.98 -8.82
C LEU A 950 -3.01 7.45 -8.40
N ALA A 951 -4.09 8.14 -8.02
CA ALA A 951 -4.04 9.56 -7.66
C ALA A 951 -3.04 9.83 -6.52
N ASN A 952 -2.57 11.07 -6.40
CA ASN A 952 -1.72 11.46 -5.27
C ASN A 952 -2.49 11.36 -3.95
N VAL A 953 -3.80 11.58 -4.01
CA VAL A 953 -4.75 11.32 -2.92
C VAL A 953 -6.03 10.71 -3.50
N GLY A 954 -6.29 9.45 -3.18
CA GLY A 954 -7.55 8.78 -3.50
C GLY A 954 -8.62 9.07 -2.45
N ILE A 955 -9.83 9.46 -2.87
CA ILE A 955 -10.94 9.75 -1.96
C ILE A 955 -12.18 8.92 -2.36
N ALA A 956 -12.72 8.17 -1.41
CA ALA A 956 -14.01 7.50 -1.55
C ALA A 956 -15.10 8.32 -0.85
N ILE A 957 -16.29 8.44 -1.44
CA ILE A 957 -17.39 9.24 -0.87
C ILE A 957 -18.64 8.41 -0.51
N GLY A 958 -19.10 8.57 0.72
CA GLY A 958 -20.35 8.00 1.23
C GLY A 958 -20.24 6.58 1.80
N GLU A 959 -21.13 6.25 2.73
CA GLU A 959 -21.30 4.88 3.29
C GLU A 959 -21.68 3.84 2.22
N ARG A 960 -22.29 4.30 1.12
CA ARG A 960 -22.69 3.46 -0.02
C ARG A 960 -21.59 3.27 -1.07
N SER A 961 -20.41 3.87 -0.87
CA SER A 961 -19.28 3.62 -1.78
C SER A 961 -18.94 2.13 -1.78
N THR A 962 -18.65 1.60 -2.95
CA THR A 962 -18.28 0.20 -3.14
C THR A 962 -17.06 -0.16 -2.28
N ALA A 963 -16.99 -1.41 -1.83
CA ALA A 963 -15.83 -1.91 -1.08
C ALA A 963 -14.52 -1.66 -1.88
N ALA A 964 -14.59 -1.75 -3.20
CA ALA A 964 -13.53 -1.42 -4.15
C ALA A 964 -13.02 0.03 -4.04
N ALA A 965 -13.91 1.02 -4.14
CA ALA A 965 -13.56 2.43 -4.03
C ALA A 965 -12.97 2.74 -2.64
N GLN A 966 -13.60 2.23 -1.57
CA GLN A 966 -13.09 2.39 -0.20
C GLN A 966 -11.71 1.75 -0.02
N ALA A 967 -11.47 0.59 -0.64
CA ALA A 967 -10.21 -0.10 -0.57
C ALA A 967 -9.08 0.60 -1.32
N ALA A 968 -9.40 1.25 -2.44
CA ALA A 968 -8.46 2.07 -3.20
C ALA A 968 -8.16 3.42 -2.54
N ALA A 969 -9.12 4.01 -1.82
CA ALA A 969 -8.98 5.36 -1.30
C ALA A 969 -8.05 5.48 -0.08
N ASP A 970 -7.37 6.62 -0.01
CA ASP A 970 -6.57 7.07 1.15
C ASP A 970 -7.44 7.71 2.22
N ILE A 971 -8.53 8.35 1.80
CA ILE A 971 -9.50 9.05 2.64
C ILE A 971 -10.91 8.58 2.28
N VAL A 972 -11.72 8.26 3.28
CA VAL A 972 -13.12 7.88 3.10
C VAL A 972 -14.00 8.94 3.73
N LEU A 973 -14.82 9.63 2.94
CA LEU A 973 -15.81 10.59 3.41
C LEU A 973 -17.07 9.83 3.85
N THR A 974 -17.12 9.41 5.11
CA THR A 974 -18.22 8.61 5.67
C THR A 974 -19.54 9.37 5.67
N ASN A 975 -19.53 10.70 5.75
CA ASN A 975 -20.76 11.49 5.75
C ASN A 975 -21.41 11.66 4.36
N GLY A 976 -20.75 11.24 3.27
CA GLY A 976 -21.24 11.38 1.89
C GLY A 976 -21.40 12.82 1.41
N ARG A 977 -20.75 13.80 2.07
CA ARG A 977 -20.88 15.23 1.79
C ARG A 977 -19.66 15.75 1.05
N ILE A 978 -19.86 16.22 -0.18
CA ILE A 978 -18.83 16.78 -1.06
C ILE A 978 -18.17 18.04 -0.46
N GLU A 979 -18.90 18.81 0.35
CA GLU A 979 -18.44 19.99 1.09
C GLU A 979 -17.28 19.65 2.05
N SER A 980 -17.22 18.38 2.49
CA SER A 980 -16.15 17.89 3.35
C SER A 980 -14.81 17.84 2.61
N LEU A 981 -14.80 17.80 1.26
CA LEU A 981 -13.56 17.85 0.47
C LEU A 981 -12.82 19.17 0.68
N ALA A 982 -13.52 20.30 0.59
CA ALA A 982 -12.93 21.62 0.79
C ALA A 982 -12.35 21.74 2.22
N GLN A 983 -13.12 21.32 3.23
CA GLN A 983 -12.67 21.28 4.62
C GLN A 983 -11.46 20.37 4.80
N ALA A 984 -11.43 19.21 4.13
CA ALA A 984 -10.33 18.27 4.23
C ALA A 984 -9.04 18.84 3.64
N VAL A 985 -9.12 19.52 2.49
CA VAL A 985 -7.97 20.22 1.88
C VAL A 985 -7.48 21.36 2.79
N TRP A 986 -8.39 22.17 3.35
CA TRP A 986 -8.01 23.25 4.27
C TRP A 986 -7.33 22.71 5.52
N GLU A 987 -7.80 21.60 6.07
CA GLU A 987 -7.18 20.95 7.23
C GLU A 987 -5.78 20.42 6.89
N GLY A 988 -5.57 19.86 5.69
CA GLY A 988 -4.25 19.50 5.18
C GLY A 988 -3.30 20.71 5.08
N ARG A 989 -3.77 21.84 4.52
CA ARG A 989 -3.01 23.10 4.44
C ARG A 989 -2.71 23.69 5.83
N ALA A 990 -3.67 23.63 6.75
CA ALA A 990 -3.54 24.11 8.11
C ALA A 990 -2.54 23.30 8.94
N MET A 991 -2.58 21.97 8.84
CA MET A 991 -1.59 21.08 9.43
C MET A 991 -0.18 21.49 9.00
N TRP A 992 0.00 21.72 7.69
CA TRP A 992 1.27 22.16 7.13
C TRP A 992 1.74 23.52 7.66
N ALA A 993 0.86 24.52 7.69
CA ALA A 993 1.18 25.84 8.23
C ALA A 993 1.59 25.75 9.71
N SER A 994 0.88 24.97 10.52
CA SER A 994 1.21 24.75 11.93
C SER A 994 2.55 24.03 12.12
N VAL A 995 2.87 23.04 11.28
CA VAL A 995 4.18 22.38 11.28
C VAL A 995 5.28 23.37 10.90
N ARG A 996 5.11 24.15 9.83
CA ARG A 996 6.06 25.19 9.41
C ARG A 996 6.34 26.18 10.52
N ASP A 997 5.30 26.70 11.17
CA ASP A 997 5.42 27.68 12.25
C ASP A 997 6.18 27.07 13.44
N ALA A 998 5.85 25.84 13.83
CA ALA A 998 6.54 25.16 14.92
C ALA A 998 8.01 24.84 14.61
N VAL A 999 8.31 24.45 13.36
CA VAL A 999 9.69 24.20 12.90
C VAL A 999 10.49 25.49 12.85
N SER A 1000 9.90 26.59 12.39
CA SER A 1000 10.58 27.90 12.37
C SER A 1000 10.90 28.40 13.78
N ILE A 1001 10.07 28.08 14.77
CA ILE A 1001 10.34 28.33 16.20
C ILE A 1001 11.50 27.48 16.69
N LEU A 1002 11.43 26.16 16.51
CA LEU A 1002 12.46 25.24 17.00
C LEU A 1002 13.82 25.51 16.36
N VAL A 1003 13.87 25.54 15.02
CA VAL A 1003 15.13 25.69 14.29
C VAL A 1003 15.65 27.13 14.38
N GLY A 1004 14.76 28.12 14.30
CA GLY A 1004 15.14 29.53 14.45
C GLY A 1004 15.61 29.86 15.87
N GLY A 1005 14.95 29.31 16.90
CA GLY A 1005 15.35 29.39 18.31
C GLY A 1005 16.72 28.80 18.53
N ASN A 1006 16.92 27.52 18.19
CA ASN A 1006 18.20 26.83 18.31
C ASN A 1006 19.33 27.58 17.59
N LEU A 1007 19.13 28.03 16.35
CA LEU A 1007 20.15 28.81 15.62
C LEU A 1007 20.44 30.16 16.27
N GLY A 1008 19.41 30.82 16.82
CA GLY A 1008 19.57 32.07 17.57
C GLY A 1008 20.34 31.91 18.88
N GLU A 1009 20.09 30.83 19.61
CA GLU A 1009 20.85 30.47 20.81
C GLU A 1009 22.30 30.13 20.51
N ILE A 1010 22.55 29.41 19.41
CA ILE A 1010 23.91 29.19 18.90
C ILE A 1010 24.57 30.53 18.61
N GLY A 1011 23.88 31.42 17.90
CA GLY A 1011 24.37 32.76 17.57
C GLY A 1011 24.68 33.59 18.82
N PHE A 1012 23.79 33.61 19.81
CA PHE A 1012 23.99 34.31 21.09
C PHE A 1012 25.19 33.74 21.86
N THR A 1013 25.22 32.42 22.01
CA THR A 1013 26.24 31.73 22.80
C THR A 1013 27.62 31.84 22.17
N LEU A 1014 27.69 31.68 20.84
CA LEU A 1014 28.91 31.87 20.07
C LEU A 1014 29.33 33.34 20.10
N GLY A 1015 28.44 34.29 19.81
CA GLY A 1015 28.77 35.72 19.76
C GLY A 1015 29.30 36.25 21.09
N ALA A 1016 28.60 36.00 22.19
CA ALA A 1016 29.06 36.38 23.53
C ALA A 1016 30.33 35.60 23.94
N GLY A 1017 30.39 34.30 23.62
CA GLY A 1017 31.57 33.48 23.88
C GLY A 1017 32.80 33.91 23.10
N LEU A 1018 32.63 34.44 21.88
CA LEU A 1018 33.69 35.02 21.09
C LEU A 1018 34.18 36.36 21.67
N VAL A 1019 33.39 37.07 22.46
CA VAL A 1019 33.79 38.33 23.15
C VAL A 1019 34.43 38.06 24.51
N ASP A 1020 33.76 37.30 25.38
CA ASP A 1020 34.17 37.08 26.78
C ASP A 1020 35.10 35.85 26.96
N GLY A 1021 35.19 34.98 25.96
CA GLY A 1021 35.90 33.71 26.03
C GLY A 1021 35.21 32.65 26.89
N ARG A 1022 33.95 32.88 27.27
CA ARG A 1022 33.08 31.96 28.02
C ARG A 1022 31.66 32.04 27.47
N PRO A 1023 30.95 30.92 27.32
CA PRO A 1023 29.55 30.99 26.91
C PRO A 1023 28.73 31.69 28.01
N PRO A 1024 27.75 32.54 27.64
CA PRO A 1024 26.86 33.21 28.59
C PRO A 1024 25.91 32.23 29.29
N LEU A 1025 25.58 31.13 28.62
CA LEU A 1025 24.72 30.06 29.13
C LEU A 1025 25.56 28.80 29.35
N ASN A 1026 25.36 28.17 30.50
CA ASN A 1026 25.94 26.86 30.76
C ASN A 1026 25.13 25.76 30.06
N ALA A 1027 25.73 24.57 29.99
CA ALA A 1027 25.14 23.38 29.41
C ALA A 1027 23.73 23.06 29.93
N ARG A 1028 23.54 23.23 31.24
CA ARG A 1028 22.30 22.92 31.96
C ARG A 1028 21.18 23.84 31.51
N GLN A 1029 21.51 25.12 31.39
CA GLN A 1029 20.57 26.16 30.95
C GLN A 1029 20.15 25.93 29.50
N LEU A 1030 21.09 25.63 28.60
CA LEU A 1030 20.78 25.34 27.19
C LEU A 1030 19.89 24.10 27.04
N LEU A 1031 20.20 23.01 27.74
CA LEU A 1031 19.36 21.80 27.71
C LEU A 1031 17.96 22.04 28.30
N LEU A 1032 17.87 22.84 29.36
CA LEU A 1032 16.60 23.19 29.98
C LEU A 1032 15.71 24.00 29.02
N VAL A 1033 16.32 24.96 28.31
CA VAL A 1033 15.63 25.78 27.30
C VAL A 1033 15.13 24.89 26.17
N ASN A 1034 16.01 24.08 25.56
CA ASN A 1034 15.63 23.26 24.41
C ASN A 1034 14.60 22.18 24.74
N LEU A 1035 14.65 21.59 25.94
CA LEU A 1035 13.70 20.56 26.34
C LEU A 1035 12.35 21.13 26.83
N LEU A 1036 12.36 22.19 27.65
CA LEU A 1036 11.13 22.71 28.27
C LEU A 1036 10.52 23.88 27.50
N THR A 1037 11.32 24.85 27.08
CA THR A 1037 10.79 26.09 26.50
C THR A 1037 10.59 26.02 24.99
N ASP A 1038 11.22 25.06 24.32
CA ASP A 1038 11.20 25.00 22.85
C ASP A 1038 10.27 23.89 22.35
N VAL A 1039 10.46 22.65 22.82
CA VAL A 1039 9.65 21.50 22.36
C VAL A 1039 8.17 21.65 22.74
N ALA A 1040 7.86 22.06 23.98
CA ALA A 1040 6.46 22.13 24.42
C ALA A 1040 5.65 23.21 23.69
N PRO A 1041 6.13 24.46 23.52
CA PRO A 1041 5.43 25.46 22.72
C PRO A 1041 5.36 25.12 21.23
N ALA A 1042 6.42 24.53 20.66
CA ALA A 1042 6.38 24.08 19.28
C ALA A 1042 5.32 22.99 19.07
N MET A 1043 5.23 22.02 20.00
CA MET A 1043 4.19 21.00 19.98
C MET A 1043 2.79 21.61 20.11
N ALA A 1044 2.60 22.58 21.02
CA ALA A 1044 1.34 23.28 21.18
C ALA A 1044 0.92 24.01 19.88
N ILE A 1045 1.89 24.59 19.15
CA ILE A 1045 1.64 25.26 17.86
C ILE A 1045 1.35 24.24 16.76
N ALA A 1046 2.06 23.12 16.72
CA ALA A 1046 1.82 22.07 15.73
C ALA A 1046 0.45 21.41 15.90
N LEU A 1047 -0.03 21.27 17.15
CA LEU A 1047 -1.32 20.69 17.49
C LEU A 1047 -2.49 21.68 17.44
N ARG A 1048 -2.20 22.99 17.33
CA ARG A 1048 -3.23 24.03 17.44
C ARG A 1048 -4.32 23.83 16.38
N PRO A 1049 -5.60 23.98 16.74
CA PRO A 1049 -6.65 24.09 15.74
C PRO A 1049 -6.44 25.39 14.94
N PRO A 1050 -6.56 25.36 13.61
CA PRO A 1050 -6.47 26.57 12.80
C PRO A 1050 -7.66 27.49 13.08
N SER A 1051 -7.44 28.81 13.08
CA SER A 1051 -8.56 29.76 13.14
C SER A 1051 -9.31 29.80 11.80
N MET A 1052 -10.59 30.16 11.81
CA MET A 1052 -11.38 30.30 10.58
C MET A 1052 -10.78 31.32 9.61
N ASP A 1053 -10.18 32.40 10.12
CA ASP A 1053 -9.49 33.39 9.29
C ASP A 1053 -8.20 32.83 8.68
N THR A 1054 -7.48 31.98 9.42
CA THR A 1054 -6.30 31.26 8.91
C THR A 1054 -6.71 30.26 7.82
N LEU A 1055 -7.80 29.51 8.02
CA LEU A 1055 -8.32 28.58 7.01
C LEU A 1055 -8.71 29.32 5.72
N ARG A 1056 -9.37 30.48 5.84
CA ARG A 1056 -9.73 31.32 4.68
C ARG A 1056 -8.52 31.93 3.98
N ALA A 1057 -7.51 32.37 4.74
CA ALA A 1057 -6.26 32.85 4.17
C ALA A 1057 -5.50 31.73 3.43
N LEU A 1058 -5.40 30.54 4.04
CA LEU A 1058 -4.76 29.36 3.48
C LEU A 1058 -5.53 28.75 2.30
N ALA A 1059 -6.84 29.03 2.18
CA ALA A 1059 -7.60 28.69 0.98
C ALA A 1059 -7.00 29.36 -0.27
N HIS A 1060 -6.38 30.53 -0.14
CA HIS A 1060 -5.80 31.27 -1.27
C HIS A 1060 -4.28 31.03 -1.43
N GLU A 1061 -3.64 30.28 -0.53
CA GLU A 1061 -2.23 29.91 -0.64
C GLU A 1061 -2.07 28.61 -1.42
N GLY A 1062 -1.41 28.68 -2.58
CA GLY A 1062 -1.11 27.50 -3.41
C GLY A 1062 -0.07 26.54 -2.78
N PRO A 1063 0.00 25.29 -3.26
CA PRO A 1063 0.80 24.20 -2.67
C PRO A 1063 2.28 24.48 -2.49
N GLU A 1064 2.88 25.27 -3.38
CA GLU A 1064 4.33 25.48 -3.43
C GLU A 1064 4.83 26.54 -2.43
N ARG A 1065 3.96 27.39 -1.88
CA ARG A 1065 4.37 28.47 -0.97
C ARG A 1065 4.68 28.02 0.45
N SER A 1066 4.38 26.78 0.84
CA SER A 1066 4.45 26.39 2.25
C SER A 1066 5.87 26.04 2.76
N LEU A 1067 6.83 25.61 1.92
CA LEU A 1067 8.12 25.06 2.42
C LEU A 1067 9.38 25.49 1.68
N GLY A 1068 9.24 26.45 0.77
CA GLY A 1068 10.36 27.07 0.08
C GLY A 1068 10.97 28.22 0.88
N GLN A 1069 11.09 29.36 0.21
CA GLN A 1069 11.63 30.59 0.79
C GLN A 1069 10.95 31.07 2.09
N PRO A 1070 9.64 30.87 2.35
CA PRO A 1070 9.01 31.40 3.57
C PRO A 1070 9.55 30.77 4.86
N LEU A 1071 9.67 29.44 4.92
CA LEU A 1071 10.25 28.76 6.10
C LEU A 1071 11.70 29.21 6.34
N ASN A 1072 12.51 29.26 5.27
CA ASN A 1072 13.89 29.73 5.37
C ASN A 1072 13.95 31.19 5.81
N ARG A 1073 13.05 32.04 5.30
CA ARG A 1073 12.94 33.45 5.69
C ARG A 1073 12.56 33.60 7.16
N ASP A 1074 11.61 32.80 7.66
CA ASP A 1074 11.18 32.85 9.05
C ASP A 1074 12.30 32.37 10.00
N ILE A 1075 13.01 31.30 9.62
CA ILE A 1075 14.19 30.82 10.37
C ILE A 1075 15.28 31.91 10.39
N VAL A 1076 15.62 32.47 9.23
CA VAL A 1076 16.66 33.50 9.09
C VAL A 1076 16.26 34.81 9.77
N ALA A 1077 14.98 35.15 9.85
CA ALA A 1077 14.51 36.34 10.56
C ALA A 1077 14.48 36.13 12.09
N ARG A 1078 14.09 34.95 12.56
CA ARG A 1078 14.00 34.65 14.00
C ARG A 1078 15.37 34.48 14.67
N ALA A 1079 16.30 33.79 14.00
CA ALA A 1079 17.64 33.55 14.55
C ALA A 1079 18.35 34.83 15.05
N PRO A 1080 18.45 35.93 14.28
CA PRO A 1080 19.08 37.17 14.75
C PRO A 1080 18.25 37.89 15.83
N VAL A 1081 16.92 37.80 15.81
CA VAL A 1081 16.05 38.38 16.86
C VAL A 1081 16.33 37.70 18.20
N THR A 1082 16.39 36.37 18.22
CA THR A 1082 16.76 35.60 19.42
C THR A 1082 18.20 35.89 19.84
N ALA A 1083 19.14 35.98 18.89
CA ALA A 1083 20.54 36.24 19.19
C ALA A 1083 20.79 37.65 19.79
N LEU A 1084 20.05 38.67 19.33
CA LEU A 1084 20.25 40.08 19.70
C LEU A 1084 19.28 40.59 20.78
N GLY A 1085 18.21 39.86 21.08
CA GLY A 1085 17.21 40.25 22.09
C GLY A 1085 17.77 40.33 23.52
N GLY A 1086 18.76 39.49 23.86
CA GLY A 1086 19.44 39.51 25.16
C GLY A 1086 20.30 40.77 25.38
N PRO A 1087 21.25 41.11 24.48
CA PRO A 1087 22.12 42.28 24.63
C PRO A 1087 21.40 43.64 24.65
N ALA A 1088 20.29 43.79 23.92
CA ALA A 1088 19.56 45.06 23.81
C ALA A 1088 18.97 45.54 25.17
N ARG A 1089 18.60 44.61 26.06
CA ARG A 1089 18.15 44.94 27.43
C ARG A 1089 19.31 45.32 28.36
N GLY A 1090 20.49 44.72 28.16
CA GLY A 1090 21.70 45.05 28.93
C GLY A 1090 22.24 46.45 28.63
N ALA A 1091 22.26 46.84 27.36
CA ALA A 1091 22.67 48.19 26.96
C ALA A 1091 21.69 49.29 27.43
N ALA A 1092 20.38 49.01 27.43
CA ALA A 1092 19.37 49.93 27.94
C ALA A 1092 19.36 50.04 29.48
N GLY A 1093 19.76 48.99 30.21
CA GLY A 1093 19.86 48.98 31.67
C GLY A 1093 21.19 49.51 32.23
N GLY A 1094 22.26 49.52 31.43
CA GLY A 1094 23.61 49.92 31.82
C GLY A 1094 23.82 51.44 32.01
N SER A 1095 22.88 52.28 31.56
CA SER A 1095 22.99 53.74 31.66
C SER A 1095 22.54 54.33 33.02
N ARG A 1096 22.17 53.51 34.01
CA ARG A 1096 21.56 53.99 35.27
C ARG A 1096 22.13 53.46 36.60
N ARG A 1097 23.30 52.81 36.64
CA ARG A 1097 23.86 52.35 37.93
C ARG A 1097 25.23 52.97 38.21
N GLY A 1098 25.21 54.05 38.99
CA GLY A 1098 26.37 54.56 39.72
C GLY A 1098 26.92 53.52 40.71
N PRO A 1099 28.16 53.70 41.20
CA PRO A 1099 28.90 52.66 41.90
C PRO A 1099 28.25 52.31 43.25
N PRO A 1100 28.21 51.02 43.63
CA PRO A 1100 27.57 50.58 44.86
C PRO A 1100 28.42 50.98 46.07
N ARG A 1101 27.80 51.66 47.05
CA ARG A 1101 28.37 51.85 48.40
C ARG A 1101 28.31 50.52 49.18
N PRO A 1102 29.30 50.22 50.02
CA PRO A 1102 29.31 49.00 50.82
C PRO A 1102 28.45 49.21 52.08
N GLY A 1103 27.52 48.29 52.35
CA GLY A 1103 26.62 48.37 53.50
C GLY A 1103 26.12 47.00 53.94
N ARG A 1104 26.67 46.59 55.09
CA ARG A 1104 26.46 45.44 55.99
C ARG A 1104 25.13 44.66 55.98
N ALA A 1105 25.31 43.39 56.38
CA ALA A 1105 24.36 42.34 56.67
C ALA A 1105 23.23 42.71 57.67
N GLY A 1106 22.10 42.02 57.48
CA GLY A 1106 20.99 41.80 58.40
C GLY A 1106 20.22 40.59 57.90
#